data_AF-A0A1F6RLV8-F1
#
_entry.id   AF-A0A1F6RLV8-F1
#
_cell.length_a   1.000
_cell.length_b   1.000
_cell.length_c   1.000
_cell.angle_alpha   90.00
_cell.angle_beta   90.00
_cell.angle_gamma   90.00
#
_symmetry.space_group_name_H-M   'P 1'
#
loop_
_entity.id
_entity.type
_entity.pdbx_description
1 polymer ?
#
loop_
_entity_poly.entity_id
_entity_poly.type
_entity_poly.pdbx_seq_one_letter_code
_entity_poly.pdbx_strand_id
1 'polypeptide(L)'
;MPETTKINNQETENTKKVKIEGIVGGIRLSTQQLLQEIYKKLEEGYTEFEILGSGQHDIGGPLWRNDNKPLIFKVKNPGQRVGSMGMLGTQIIIEGSAPADVGWLNAGAEIILKGDGGDTTAHCAANGKIYVGGRVGTRSGALMKHDPKFPAPEFWVLKNAGSFSFEFMGGGVAVVCGYGCETLDSVLGHRSCVGMVGGTVYVRGKVQDLSDDVWLMDLNDGDIEFLSKGLPEFLGKVEKPEILPELLEFSQWKKIVAKTYEERNIRSLMPTKQFRQTKWVEGGIFGDIIEEDYYVAELVETNRLRIRYPEWRNSNYSAPCEYNCPIGIPTQKRIALLRDGNIAEALRLVLDYSPFPASVCGQVCPNLCIDECNRKYIDVPVKTAELGLLSKDIKIEAPKKEQDKKVAVIGSGAAGIGAAWHLRRLGYQVELFEEDKVIGGKLRQVIPEERLNREILNTELERIKNIGVKIKTNSKMDQVLFGELEKNYDAVVVAVGAHKPVVIPFEGHERLIKGLDFLKAINNGEKPKVGNKVVVIGAGNAAMDVVIGAYQLGAKEVTSIDIQKPAAFQQEIEHVEKLGAKILWPCFTDKVSEKGVHLKDGTLLEADTVIISVGDRPDLAFLSTEYMDETGRARINEFMQSEANEKVFIPGDAVKLGLFTNAIADGRKVALNIDRMLSVLPLDNFEKAPMIPKDRVKTEFYQPIHPQSVSKMDTEEEANRCMSCGFCRDCKFCQDVCPEQAITRREYPDKSFEYYSDPEKCIGCGICAGVCPCGVWTMLDNLSTYEEA
;
A
#
# COMPACT_ATOMS: atom_id res chain seq x y z
N MET A 1 32.01 14.70 5.56
CA MET A 1 32.50 15.57 4.46
C MET A 1 32.53 14.74 3.19
N PRO A 2 31.61 14.94 2.23
CA PRO A 2 31.83 14.54 0.86
C PRO A 2 32.53 15.68 0.11
N GLU A 3 33.42 15.30 -0.79
CA GLU A 3 34.34 16.16 -1.54
C GLU A 3 33.62 17.19 -2.42
N THR A 4 34.17 18.41 -2.44
CA THR A 4 33.81 19.50 -3.34
C THR A 4 34.26 19.19 -4.76
N THR A 5 33.37 18.59 -5.55
CA THR A 5 33.58 18.41 -6.99
C THR A 5 33.49 19.76 -7.70
N LYS A 6 34.59 20.16 -8.33
CA LYS A 6 34.73 21.34 -9.17
C LYS A 6 33.62 21.38 -10.24
N ILE A 7 32.90 22.50 -10.31
CA ILE A 7 31.94 22.79 -11.37
C ILE A 7 32.73 23.06 -12.66
N ASN A 8 32.72 22.10 -13.57
CA ASN A 8 33.16 22.29 -14.95
C ASN A 8 32.05 23.04 -15.71
N ASN A 9 32.42 24.20 -16.28
CA ASN A 9 31.63 24.89 -17.30
C ASN A 9 31.66 24.04 -18.58
N GLN A 10 30.60 23.25 -18.82
CA GLN A 10 30.33 22.65 -20.12
C GLN A 10 28.84 22.79 -20.47
N GLU A 11 28.63 23.35 -21.66
CA GLU A 11 27.47 23.23 -22.55
C GLU A 11 26.14 23.85 -22.10
N THR A 12 25.87 25.04 -22.66
CA THR A 12 24.55 25.66 -22.74
C THR A 12 23.60 24.83 -23.61
N GLU A 13 22.97 23.81 -23.01
CA GLU A 13 21.78 23.15 -23.56
C GLU A 13 20.53 24.03 -23.37
N ASN A 14 19.70 24.12 -24.41
CA ASN A 14 18.47 24.92 -24.48
C ASN A 14 17.58 24.83 -23.20
N THR A 15 17.54 25.90 -22.40
CA THR A 15 16.56 26.08 -21.32
C THR A 15 15.16 26.23 -21.92
N LYS A 16 14.26 25.30 -21.62
CA LYS A 16 12.85 25.38 -22.04
C LYS A 16 12.08 26.34 -21.12
N LYS A 17 11.53 27.39 -21.71
CA LYS A 17 10.71 28.42 -21.03
C LYS A 17 9.22 28.27 -21.36
N VAL A 18 8.35 28.44 -20.38
CA VAL A 18 6.88 28.44 -20.55
C VAL A 18 6.23 29.65 -19.87
N LYS A 19 5.14 30.15 -20.45
CA LYS A 19 4.26 31.14 -19.82
C LYS A 19 2.94 30.48 -19.42
N ILE A 20 2.48 30.73 -18.20
CA ILE A 20 1.22 30.20 -17.65
C ILE A 20 0.39 31.37 -17.12
N GLU A 21 -0.87 31.45 -17.56
CA GLU A 21 -1.81 32.49 -17.15
C GLU A 21 -2.79 31.96 -16.12
N GLY A 22 -2.95 32.69 -15.01
CA GLY A 22 -3.90 32.38 -13.95
C GLY A 22 -5.36 32.72 -14.30
N ILE A 23 -5.59 33.32 -15.47
CA ILE A 23 -6.92 33.56 -16.05
C ILE A 23 -6.88 33.02 -17.48
N VAL A 24 -7.79 32.11 -17.82
CA VAL A 24 -7.90 31.53 -19.17
C VAL A 24 -9.34 31.70 -19.63
N GLY A 25 -9.54 32.32 -20.80
CA GLY A 25 -10.88 32.58 -21.34
C GLY A 25 -11.75 33.46 -20.45
N GLY A 26 -11.16 34.38 -19.68
CA GLY A 26 -11.87 35.23 -18.72
C GLY A 26 -12.22 34.56 -17.39
N ILE A 27 -11.85 33.29 -17.20
CA ILE A 27 -12.11 32.51 -15.98
C ILE A 27 -10.81 32.35 -15.19
N ARG A 28 -10.83 32.71 -13.91
CA ARG A 28 -9.69 32.51 -13.00
C ARG A 28 -9.50 31.02 -12.70
N LEU A 29 -8.30 30.49 -12.95
CA LEU A 29 -7.94 29.13 -12.56
C LEU A 29 -7.91 29.00 -11.03
N SER A 30 -8.35 27.84 -10.52
CA SER A 30 -8.09 27.49 -9.12
C SER A 30 -6.59 27.30 -8.88
N THR A 31 -6.15 27.44 -7.62
CA THR A 31 -4.74 27.17 -7.25
C THR A 31 -4.32 25.76 -7.67
N GLN A 32 -5.16 24.74 -7.43
CA GLN A 32 -4.86 23.36 -7.80
C GLN A 32 -4.62 23.19 -9.30
N GLN A 33 -5.47 23.79 -10.14
CA GLN A 33 -5.34 23.69 -11.61
C GLN A 33 -4.05 24.38 -12.10
N LEU A 34 -3.72 25.56 -11.57
CA LEU A 34 -2.49 26.26 -11.93
C LEU A 34 -1.25 25.44 -11.55
N LEU A 35 -1.23 24.86 -10.35
CA LEU A 35 -0.12 24.03 -9.88
C LEU A 35 0.01 22.76 -10.71
N GLN A 36 -1.10 22.07 -11.02
CA GLN A 36 -1.09 20.89 -11.89
C GLN A 36 -0.49 21.19 -13.27
N GLU A 37 -0.80 22.35 -13.86
CA GLU A 37 -0.19 22.76 -15.13
C GLU A 37 1.32 23.01 -14.97
N ILE A 38 1.76 23.63 -13.87
CA ILE A 38 3.20 23.80 -13.57
C ILE A 38 3.89 22.43 -13.45
N TYR A 39 3.31 21.48 -12.72
CA TYR A 39 3.85 20.12 -12.57
C TYR A 39 3.94 19.38 -13.90
N LYS A 40 2.89 19.45 -14.72
CA LYS A 40 2.90 18.87 -16.06
C LYS A 40 4.02 19.47 -16.94
N LYS A 41 4.22 20.79 -16.88
CA LYS A 41 5.31 21.44 -17.61
C LYS A 41 6.69 21.09 -17.06
N LEU A 42 6.83 20.87 -15.76
CA LEU A 42 8.07 20.33 -15.20
C LEU A 42 8.40 18.93 -15.77
N GLU A 43 7.40 18.06 -15.86
CA GLU A 43 7.54 16.71 -16.47
C GLU A 43 7.90 16.77 -17.96
N GLU A 44 7.39 17.76 -18.70
CA GLU A 44 7.76 18.04 -20.10
C GLU A 44 9.20 18.61 -20.26
N GLY A 45 9.89 18.86 -19.14
CA GLY A 45 11.28 19.30 -19.08
C GLY A 45 11.49 20.81 -19.08
N TYR A 46 10.46 21.62 -18.77
CA TYR A 46 10.61 23.06 -18.64
C TYR A 46 11.34 23.45 -17.35
N THR A 47 12.17 24.49 -17.42
CA THR A 47 13.02 24.95 -16.30
C THR A 47 12.83 26.42 -15.97
N GLU A 48 12.25 27.22 -16.88
CA GLU A 48 11.90 28.61 -16.64
C GLU A 48 10.38 28.83 -16.82
N PHE A 49 9.76 29.46 -15.84
CA PHE A 49 8.32 29.66 -15.76
C PHE A 49 8.00 31.15 -15.61
N GLU A 50 7.20 31.68 -16.52
CA GLU A 50 6.61 33.02 -16.40
C GLU A 50 5.13 32.88 -16.03
N ILE A 51 4.79 33.22 -14.78
CA ILE A 51 3.47 32.98 -14.21
C ILE A 51 2.77 34.32 -13.99
N LEU A 52 1.69 34.54 -14.73
CA LEU A 52 0.81 35.68 -14.51
C LEU A 52 -0.35 35.27 -13.61
N GLY A 53 -0.18 35.44 -12.30
CA GLY A 53 -1.16 35.10 -11.30
C GLY A 53 -2.34 36.09 -11.21
N SER A 54 -3.36 35.64 -10.51
CA SER A 54 -4.52 36.40 -10.04
C SER A 54 -4.85 35.97 -8.61
N GLY A 55 -3.84 35.99 -7.73
CA GLY A 55 -3.99 35.59 -6.34
C GLY A 55 -4.00 34.07 -6.10
N GLN A 56 -3.46 33.23 -6.97
CA GLN A 56 -3.25 31.80 -6.69
C GLN A 56 -2.06 31.59 -5.74
N HIS A 57 -2.17 30.57 -4.88
CA HIS A 57 -1.26 30.36 -3.76
C HIS A 57 -0.13 29.36 -4.12
N ASP A 58 0.90 29.27 -3.27
CA ASP A 58 1.94 28.21 -3.30
C ASP A 58 2.75 28.10 -4.60
N ILE A 59 2.78 29.19 -5.39
CA ILE A 59 3.51 29.23 -6.66
C ILE A 59 5.02 29.13 -6.38
N GLY A 60 5.69 28.21 -7.06
CA GLY A 60 7.14 28.00 -6.93
C GLY A 60 7.55 27.21 -5.68
N GLY A 61 6.63 26.44 -5.07
CA GLY A 61 6.83 25.79 -3.77
C GLY A 61 7.85 24.62 -3.72
N PRO A 62 7.54 23.43 -3.16
CA PRO A 62 8.50 22.33 -2.97
C PRO A 62 8.80 21.61 -4.30
N LEU A 63 9.42 22.33 -5.23
CA LEU A 63 9.79 21.86 -6.56
C LEU A 63 11.30 21.61 -6.56
N TRP A 64 11.70 20.40 -6.93
CA TRP A 64 13.10 20.01 -7.12
C TRP A 64 13.22 19.05 -8.29
N ARG A 65 14.43 18.91 -8.83
CA ARG A 65 14.75 17.94 -9.88
C ARG A 65 15.92 17.07 -9.44
N ASN A 66 15.93 15.81 -9.89
CA ASN A 66 17.02 14.87 -9.64
C ASN A 66 18.23 15.07 -10.57
N ASP A 67 18.12 15.97 -11.56
CA ASP A 67 19.18 16.25 -12.55
C ASP A 67 20.01 17.50 -12.20
N ASN A 68 19.84 18.08 -10.99
CA ASN A 68 20.51 19.29 -10.51
C ASN A 68 20.36 20.55 -11.39
N LYS A 69 19.42 20.56 -12.36
CA LYS A 69 19.17 21.76 -13.19
C LYS A 69 18.39 22.81 -12.38
N PRO A 70 18.79 24.10 -12.42
CA PRO A 70 18.11 25.14 -11.67
C PRO A 70 16.72 25.43 -12.22
N LEU A 71 15.78 25.77 -11.34
CA LEU A 71 14.43 26.20 -11.69
C LEU A 71 14.28 27.70 -11.48
N ILE A 72 13.67 28.41 -12.44
CA ILE A 72 13.45 29.85 -12.35
C ILE A 72 11.95 30.14 -12.51
N PHE A 73 11.37 30.81 -11.53
CA PHE A 73 9.98 31.27 -11.56
C PHE A 73 9.94 32.80 -11.57
N LYS A 74 9.29 33.40 -12.57
CA LYS A 74 8.98 34.83 -12.64
C LYS A 74 7.48 35.00 -12.45
N VAL A 75 7.07 35.51 -11.30
CA VAL A 75 5.68 35.52 -10.83
C VAL A 75 5.16 36.94 -10.73
N LYS A 76 4.00 37.22 -11.33
CA LYS A 76 3.24 38.47 -11.16
C LYS A 76 1.94 38.20 -10.43
N ASN A 77 1.54 39.10 -9.53
CA ASN A 77 0.27 39.05 -8.79
C ASN A 77 -0.02 37.68 -8.11
N PRO A 78 0.91 37.15 -7.30
CA PRO A 78 0.70 35.92 -6.55
C PRO A 78 -0.31 36.11 -5.41
N GLY A 79 -0.90 35.01 -4.95
CA GLY A 79 -1.60 34.95 -3.68
C GLY A 79 -0.66 34.62 -2.52
N GLN A 80 -1.20 34.07 -1.44
CA GLN A 80 -0.43 33.72 -0.26
C GLN A 80 0.59 32.59 -0.57
N ARG A 81 1.65 32.50 0.23
CA ARG A 81 2.60 31.38 0.22
C ARG A 81 3.42 31.21 -1.06
N VAL A 82 3.63 32.26 -1.83
CA VAL A 82 4.57 32.18 -2.96
C VAL A 82 5.98 31.80 -2.45
N GLY A 83 6.56 30.78 -3.07
CA GLY A 83 7.83 30.18 -2.65
C GLY A 83 7.80 29.38 -1.34
N SER A 84 6.63 28.91 -0.91
CA SER A 84 6.52 28.06 0.28
C SER A 84 7.26 26.74 0.11
N MET A 85 8.01 26.30 1.12
CA MET A 85 8.82 25.08 1.08
C MET A 85 9.84 25.06 -0.08
N GLY A 86 10.32 26.24 -0.51
CA GLY A 86 11.28 26.35 -1.60
C GLY A 86 12.56 25.56 -1.35
N MET A 87 13.00 24.79 -2.35
CA MET A 87 14.16 23.90 -2.25
C MET A 87 15.41 24.50 -2.91
N LEU A 88 16.59 23.98 -2.53
CA LEU A 88 17.87 24.35 -3.14
C LEU A 88 17.83 24.13 -4.66
N GLY A 89 18.39 25.08 -5.42
CA GLY A 89 18.38 25.07 -6.89
C GLY A 89 17.18 25.79 -7.53
N THR A 90 16.27 26.33 -6.73
CA THR A 90 15.11 27.09 -7.22
C THR A 90 15.27 28.59 -6.94
N GLN A 91 15.04 29.41 -7.96
CA GLN A 91 14.98 30.86 -7.88
C GLN A 91 13.56 31.36 -8.19
N ILE A 92 13.02 32.23 -7.35
CA ILE A 92 11.64 32.73 -7.46
C ILE A 92 11.67 34.26 -7.42
N ILE A 93 11.35 34.89 -8.54
CA ILE A 93 11.32 36.34 -8.72
C ILE A 93 9.86 36.78 -8.75
N ILE A 94 9.45 37.54 -7.75
CA ILE A 94 8.11 38.12 -7.67
C ILE A 94 8.17 39.59 -8.10
N GLU A 95 7.55 39.85 -9.24
CA GLU A 95 7.41 41.16 -9.86
C GLU A 95 6.23 41.91 -9.20
N GLY A 96 6.52 42.58 -8.08
CA GLY A 96 5.56 43.35 -7.30
C GLY A 96 5.48 42.89 -5.84
N SER A 97 4.36 43.17 -5.18
CA SER A 97 4.10 42.79 -3.78
C SER A 97 3.43 41.41 -3.69
N ALA A 98 3.51 40.78 -2.52
CA ALA A 98 2.85 39.52 -2.21
C ALA A 98 2.17 39.56 -0.82
N PRO A 99 0.97 38.98 -0.67
CA PRO A 99 0.06 39.31 0.44
C PRO A 99 0.37 38.68 1.79
N ALA A 100 0.94 37.47 1.86
CA ALA A 100 1.35 36.81 3.12
C ALA A 100 2.20 35.57 2.85
N ASP A 101 2.95 35.11 3.87
CA ASP A 101 3.66 33.82 3.90
C ASP A 101 4.73 33.64 2.79
N VAL A 102 5.30 34.72 2.26
CA VAL A 102 6.35 34.61 1.22
C VAL A 102 7.53 33.82 1.77
N GLY A 103 7.90 32.72 1.12
CA GLY A 103 8.99 31.87 1.57
C GLY A 103 8.72 31.11 2.88
N TRP A 104 7.45 30.86 3.22
CA TRP A 104 7.09 30.03 4.37
C TRP A 104 7.77 28.66 4.29
N LEU A 105 8.48 28.23 5.35
CA LEU A 105 9.27 27.00 5.37
C LEU A 105 10.34 26.90 4.26
N ASN A 106 10.91 28.03 3.79
CA ASN A 106 11.99 27.97 2.81
C ASN A 106 13.15 27.08 3.31
N ALA A 107 13.56 26.13 2.46
CA ALA A 107 14.52 25.09 2.76
C ALA A 107 15.74 25.14 1.81
N GLY A 108 15.90 26.23 1.05
CA GLY A 108 17.08 26.43 0.21
C GLY A 108 16.87 27.30 -1.03
N ALA A 109 15.64 27.72 -1.34
CA ALA A 109 15.39 28.56 -2.52
C ALA A 109 15.92 29.99 -2.34
N GLU A 110 16.25 30.63 -3.47
CA GLU A 110 16.48 32.07 -3.55
C GLU A 110 15.19 32.77 -3.98
N ILE A 111 14.61 33.56 -3.08
CA ILE A 111 13.33 34.24 -3.29
C ILE A 111 13.59 35.75 -3.36
N ILE A 112 13.17 36.39 -4.44
CA ILE A 112 13.38 37.81 -4.71
C ILE A 112 12.01 38.46 -4.88
N LEU A 113 11.58 39.22 -3.88
CA LEU A 113 10.33 39.96 -3.88
C LEU A 113 10.64 41.45 -4.12
N LYS A 114 10.26 41.99 -5.29
CA LYS A 114 10.60 43.38 -5.64
C LYS A 114 9.75 44.43 -4.89
N GLY A 115 8.56 44.05 -4.43
CA GLY A 115 7.63 44.92 -3.69
C GLY A 115 7.56 44.64 -2.19
N ASP A 116 6.38 44.88 -1.62
CA ASP A 116 6.10 44.65 -0.19
C ASP A 116 5.74 43.17 0.05
N GLY A 117 6.28 42.59 1.12
CA GLY A 117 5.83 41.31 1.67
C GLY A 117 4.78 41.55 2.74
N GLY A 118 3.72 40.75 2.75
CA GLY A 118 2.74 40.84 3.82
C GLY A 118 3.19 40.13 5.10
N ASP A 119 2.20 39.81 5.94
CA ASP A 119 2.44 39.11 7.20
C ASP A 119 3.18 37.79 6.98
N THR A 120 3.94 37.36 7.99
CA THR A 120 4.63 36.05 8.05
C THR A 120 5.58 35.77 6.89
N THR A 121 6.13 36.80 6.25
CA THR A 121 7.22 36.65 5.29
C THR A 121 8.44 36.00 5.96
N ALA A 122 9.06 35.01 5.30
CA ALA A 122 10.17 34.19 5.82
C ALA A 122 9.85 33.38 7.09
N HIS A 123 8.56 33.16 7.39
CA HIS A 123 8.15 32.39 8.56
C HIS A 123 8.62 30.93 8.47
N CYS A 124 9.26 30.43 9.52
CA CYS A 124 9.88 29.10 9.59
C CYS A 124 10.97 28.81 8.54
N ALA A 125 11.60 29.81 7.93
CA ALA A 125 12.71 29.53 7.01
C ALA A 125 13.87 28.81 7.74
N ALA A 126 14.41 27.77 7.11
CA ALA A 126 15.46 26.91 7.67
C ALA A 126 16.76 26.91 6.85
N ASN A 127 16.69 27.35 5.59
CA ASN A 127 17.81 27.54 4.66
C ASN A 127 17.34 28.46 3.49
N GLY A 128 18.25 28.89 2.63
CA GLY A 128 17.98 29.72 1.46
C GLY A 128 18.06 31.21 1.75
N LYS A 129 17.84 32.02 0.71
CA LYS A 129 17.90 33.49 0.80
C LYS A 129 16.58 34.10 0.37
N ILE A 130 16.07 35.05 1.15
CA ILE A 130 14.84 35.79 0.86
C ILE A 130 15.17 37.28 0.83
N TYR A 131 14.98 37.93 -0.31
CA TYR A 131 15.26 39.34 -0.55
C TYR A 131 13.95 40.10 -0.79
N VAL A 132 13.69 41.15 -0.02
CA VAL A 132 12.46 41.96 -0.11
C VAL A 132 12.79 43.44 -0.36
N GLY A 133 12.36 43.96 -1.52
CA GLY A 133 12.60 45.33 -1.97
C GLY A 133 11.69 46.39 -1.34
N GLY A 134 10.71 45.98 -0.53
CA GLY A 134 9.75 46.82 0.18
C GLY A 134 9.79 46.62 1.70
N ARG A 135 8.62 46.76 2.33
CA ARG A 135 8.40 46.43 3.76
C ARG A 135 7.88 45.01 3.91
N VAL A 136 7.93 44.48 5.14
CA VAL A 136 7.32 43.19 5.49
C VAL A 136 6.31 43.33 6.62
N GLY A 137 5.29 42.46 6.63
CA GLY A 137 4.20 42.52 7.61
C GLY A 137 4.56 41.96 8.98
N THR A 138 3.53 41.78 9.79
CA THR A 138 3.55 41.25 11.17
C THR A 138 4.14 39.84 11.17
N ARG A 139 4.90 39.46 12.21
CA ARG A 139 5.48 38.11 12.38
C ARG A 139 6.44 37.66 11.28
N SER A 140 6.97 38.59 10.50
CA SER A 140 8.00 38.25 9.51
C SER A 140 9.27 37.76 10.19
N GLY A 141 9.87 36.68 9.65
CA GLY A 141 11.03 36.00 10.22
C GLY A 141 10.76 35.22 11.51
N ALA A 142 9.49 35.08 11.93
CA ALA A 142 9.17 34.25 13.10
C ALA A 142 9.50 32.77 12.84
N LEU A 143 9.97 32.08 13.88
CA LEU A 143 10.36 30.66 13.85
C LEU A 143 11.47 30.32 12.84
N MET A 144 12.23 31.29 12.34
CA MET A 144 13.43 31.01 11.55
C MET A 144 14.41 30.15 12.35
N LYS A 145 14.97 29.12 11.72
CA LYS A 145 15.86 28.14 12.37
C LYS A 145 17.10 27.92 11.52
N HIS A 146 18.19 27.51 12.17
CA HIS A 146 19.38 27.07 11.47
C HIS A 146 19.64 25.60 11.81
N ASP A 147 19.62 24.74 10.79
CA ASP A 147 20.18 23.40 10.90
C ASP A 147 21.69 23.49 10.62
N PRO A 148 22.57 23.13 11.57
CA PRO A 148 24.03 23.19 11.38
C PRO A 148 24.57 22.39 10.19
N LYS A 149 23.79 21.45 9.62
CA LYS A 149 24.18 20.71 8.41
C LYS A 149 24.11 21.55 7.14
N PHE A 150 23.39 22.67 7.16
CA PHE A 150 23.12 23.50 6.00
C PHE A 150 23.53 24.95 6.25
N PRO A 151 23.69 25.76 5.19
CA PRO A 151 23.83 27.21 5.34
C PRO A 151 22.63 27.79 6.09
N ALA A 152 22.91 28.77 6.95
CA ALA A 152 21.88 29.45 7.71
C ALA A 152 20.96 30.25 6.74
N PRO A 153 19.64 30.31 7.01
CA PRO A 153 18.76 31.10 6.17
C PRO A 153 19.07 32.59 6.30
N GLU A 154 18.99 33.30 5.18
CA GLU A 154 19.17 34.74 5.13
C GLU A 154 17.86 35.44 4.72
N PHE A 155 17.48 36.48 5.45
CA PHE A 155 16.27 37.25 5.19
C PHE A 155 16.55 38.75 5.18
N TRP A 156 16.49 39.36 4.01
CA TRP A 156 16.86 40.76 3.76
C TRP A 156 15.62 41.58 3.40
N VAL A 157 15.46 42.74 4.06
CA VAL A 157 14.33 43.65 3.90
C VAL A 157 14.85 45.07 3.72
N LEU A 158 14.40 45.77 2.68
CA LEU A 158 14.89 47.11 2.38
C LEU A 158 14.31 48.17 3.34
N LYS A 159 13.02 48.08 3.65
CA LYS A 159 12.33 49.06 4.49
C LYS A 159 12.26 48.57 5.94
N ASN A 160 11.04 48.39 6.47
CA ASN A 160 10.76 48.03 7.85
C ASN A 160 10.04 46.67 7.93
N ALA A 161 9.98 46.11 9.14
CA ALA A 161 9.15 44.96 9.49
C ALA A 161 7.96 45.37 10.36
N GLY A 162 6.87 44.60 10.31
CA GLY A 162 5.74 44.74 11.21
C GLY A 162 6.00 44.17 12.61
N SER A 163 5.05 44.39 13.52
CA SER A 163 5.13 43.92 14.91
C SER A 163 5.33 42.41 15.01
N PHE A 164 5.86 41.95 16.14
CA PHE A 164 6.13 40.54 16.42
C PHE A 164 7.12 39.90 15.44
N SER A 165 7.94 40.70 14.77
CA SER A 165 8.96 40.18 13.86
C SER A 165 9.99 39.37 14.64
N PHE A 166 10.47 38.28 14.04
CA PHE A 166 11.47 37.37 14.62
C PHE A 166 11.06 36.68 15.94
N GLU A 167 9.75 36.54 16.19
CA GLU A 167 9.24 35.72 17.30
C GLU A 167 9.77 34.28 17.22
N PHE A 168 10.29 33.76 18.33
CA PHE A 168 10.79 32.38 18.42
C PHE A 168 11.88 32.01 17.39
N MET A 169 12.62 33.00 16.88
CA MET A 169 13.77 32.77 16.01
C MET A 169 14.85 31.98 16.77
N GLY A 170 15.24 30.83 16.22
CA GLY A 170 16.25 29.94 16.79
C GLY A 170 17.57 29.91 16.02
N GLY A 171 17.63 30.53 14.83
CA GLY A 171 18.83 30.60 14.01
C GLY A 171 18.58 31.32 12.68
N GLY A 172 19.65 31.61 11.94
CA GLY A 172 19.59 32.41 10.71
C GLY A 172 20.08 33.84 10.88
N VAL A 173 20.11 34.57 9.77
CA VAL A 173 20.47 35.98 9.71
C VAL A 173 19.32 36.76 9.08
N ALA A 174 18.90 37.84 9.72
CA ALA A 174 17.98 38.81 9.14
C ALA A 174 18.64 40.18 9.02
N VAL A 175 18.34 40.92 7.96
CA VAL A 175 18.85 42.27 7.71
C VAL A 175 17.69 43.19 7.34
N VAL A 176 17.44 44.21 8.14
CA VAL A 176 16.37 45.20 7.93
C VAL A 176 16.98 46.59 7.78
N CYS A 177 16.97 47.12 6.55
CA CYS A 177 17.76 48.30 6.18
C CYS A 177 17.14 49.65 6.56
N GLY A 178 15.85 49.68 6.94
CA GLY A 178 15.19 50.89 7.44
C GLY A 178 15.15 52.05 6.45
N TYR A 179 15.33 51.80 5.14
CA TYR A 179 15.41 52.86 4.14
C TYR A 179 14.08 53.61 3.99
N GLY A 180 14.11 54.94 4.12
CA GLY A 180 12.93 55.81 4.07
C GLY A 180 11.96 55.59 5.23
N CYS A 181 12.45 55.12 6.38
CA CYS A 181 11.68 54.80 7.57
C CYS A 181 12.06 55.63 8.81
N GLU A 182 12.68 56.80 8.61
CA GLU A 182 13.26 57.64 9.67
C GLU A 182 12.19 58.21 10.63
N THR A 183 10.95 58.29 10.15
CA THR A 183 9.78 58.76 10.89
C THR A 183 9.13 57.69 11.77
N LEU A 184 9.51 56.41 11.62
CA LEU A 184 8.98 55.34 12.45
C LEU A 184 9.63 55.35 13.84
N ASP A 185 8.84 55.06 14.87
CA ASP A 185 9.34 54.90 16.23
C ASP A 185 10.21 53.65 16.39
N SER A 186 9.92 52.60 15.61
CA SER A 186 10.67 51.35 15.52
C SER A 186 10.59 50.76 14.11
N VAL A 187 11.75 50.48 13.51
CA VAL A 187 11.88 49.82 12.19
C VAL A 187 11.44 48.36 12.22
N LEU A 188 11.35 47.76 13.41
CA LEU A 188 10.91 46.37 13.59
C LEU A 188 9.47 46.25 14.11
N GLY A 189 8.73 47.35 14.26
CA GLY A 189 7.43 47.36 14.92
C GLY A 189 7.52 47.10 16.43
N HIS A 190 6.44 46.58 17.01
CA HIS A 190 6.29 46.31 18.45
C HIS A 190 6.53 44.85 18.82
N ARG A 191 7.02 44.58 20.03
CA ARG A 191 7.23 43.23 20.59
C ARG A 191 8.07 42.30 19.71
N SER A 192 9.12 42.84 19.12
CA SER A 192 9.99 42.09 18.21
C SER A 192 10.99 41.21 18.98
N CYS A 193 11.37 40.10 18.38
CA CYS A 193 12.30 39.10 18.93
C CYS A 193 11.82 38.39 20.22
N VAL A 194 10.51 38.40 20.52
CA VAL A 194 9.96 37.68 21.68
C VAL A 194 10.21 36.17 21.55
N GLY A 195 10.82 35.57 22.58
CA GLY A 195 11.16 34.15 22.57
C GLY A 195 12.28 33.78 21.60
N MET A 196 12.99 34.75 21.01
CA MET A 196 14.19 34.48 20.21
C MET A 196 15.22 33.74 21.07
N VAL A 197 15.73 32.60 20.60
CA VAL A 197 16.70 31.73 21.29
C VAL A 197 18.02 31.58 20.52
N GLY A 198 18.09 32.08 19.29
CA GLY A 198 19.31 32.08 18.49
C GLY A 198 19.17 32.92 17.21
N GLY A 199 20.25 33.03 16.44
CA GLY A 199 20.32 33.83 15.21
C GLY A 199 20.75 35.28 15.45
N THR A 200 20.76 36.08 14.38
CA THR A 200 21.17 37.49 14.42
C THR A 200 20.28 38.34 13.53
N VAL A 201 19.82 39.49 14.05
CA VAL A 201 19.07 40.48 13.28
C VAL A 201 19.89 41.77 13.20
N TYR A 202 20.32 42.13 12.01
CA TYR A 202 20.91 43.44 11.72
C TYR A 202 19.82 44.42 11.36
N VAL A 203 19.87 45.60 11.96
CA VAL A 203 18.85 46.62 11.76
C VAL A 203 19.46 48.01 11.69
N ARG A 204 19.03 48.80 10.70
CA ARG A 204 19.38 50.22 10.57
C ARG A 204 18.19 51.09 10.97
N GLY A 205 18.45 52.07 11.82
CA GLY A 205 17.44 53.04 12.29
C GLY A 205 16.96 52.80 13.72
N LYS A 206 15.85 53.44 14.10
CA LYS A 206 15.30 53.38 15.46
C LYS A 206 14.69 52.01 15.75
N VAL A 207 14.93 51.48 16.95
CA VAL A 207 14.34 50.23 17.42
C VAL A 207 13.83 50.44 18.85
N GLN A 208 12.59 50.05 19.11
CA GLN A 208 11.95 50.13 20.43
C GLN A 208 11.16 48.84 20.70
N ASP A 209 10.76 48.65 21.97
CA ASP A 209 9.88 47.55 22.39
C ASP A 209 10.39 46.14 22.01
N LEU A 210 11.72 45.95 22.18
CA LEU A 210 12.35 44.63 22.06
C LEU A 210 12.07 43.78 23.29
N SER A 211 12.07 42.47 23.10
CA SER A 211 12.00 41.50 24.20
C SER A 211 13.17 41.65 25.18
N ASP A 212 12.90 41.40 26.47
CA ASP A 212 13.94 41.28 27.49
C ASP A 212 14.88 40.07 27.25
N ASP A 213 14.55 39.18 26.32
CA ASP A 213 15.34 37.99 25.98
C ASP A 213 16.48 38.26 24.98
N VAL A 214 16.66 39.50 24.53
CA VAL A 214 17.69 39.85 23.53
C VAL A 214 18.61 40.98 23.98
N TRP A 215 19.82 41.01 23.39
CA TRP A 215 20.75 42.13 23.48
C TRP A 215 20.66 42.98 22.20
N LEU A 216 20.64 44.30 22.36
CA LEU A 216 20.88 45.26 21.28
C LEU A 216 22.32 45.76 21.39
N MET A 217 23.13 45.50 20.37
CA MET A 217 24.58 45.72 20.39
C MET A 217 25.05 46.55 19.19
N ASP A 218 26.22 47.17 19.32
CA ASP A 218 26.98 47.74 18.20
C ASP A 218 27.54 46.65 17.28
N LEU A 219 27.80 47.04 16.03
CA LEU A 219 28.45 46.17 15.05
C LEU A 219 29.95 46.02 15.37
N ASN A 220 30.49 44.84 15.12
CA ASN A 220 31.92 44.57 15.07
C ASN A 220 32.43 44.49 13.61
N ASP A 221 33.74 44.34 13.43
CA ASP A 221 34.36 44.31 12.10
C ASP A 221 33.82 43.19 11.19
N GLY A 222 33.50 42.02 11.77
CA GLY A 222 32.93 40.89 11.03
C GLY A 222 31.50 41.16 10.56
N ASP A 223 30.70 41.84 11.40
CA ASP A 223 29.35 42.27 11.04
C ASP A 223 29.38 43.28 9.88
N ILE A 224 30.33 44.24 9.93
CA ILE A 224 30.55 45.24 8.87
C ILE A 224 30.98 44.56 7.57
N GLU A 225 31.89 43.59 7.62
CA GLU A 225 32.32 42.84 6.45
C GLU A 225 31.17 42.06 5.82
N PHE A 226 30.34 41.39 6.64
CA PHE A 226 29.16 40.67 6.17
C PHE A 226 28.17 41.60 5.44
N LEU A 227 27.81 42.73 6.06
CA LEU A 227 26.88 43.70 5.46
C LEU A 227 27.47 44.35 4.20
N SER A 228 28.77 44.70 4.21
CA SER A 228 29.45 45.32 3.06
C SER A 228 29.46 44.41 1.83
N LYS A 229 29.50 43.08 2.02
CA LYS A 229 29.42 42.09 0.93
C LYS A 229 27.99 41.81 0.51
N GLY A 230 27.06 41.70 1.45
CA GLY A 230 25.68 41.32 1.18
C GLY A 230 24.79 42.44 0.63
N LEU A 231 25.00 43.69 1.05
CA LEU A 231 24.19 44.83 0.62
C LEU A 231 24.23 45.08 -0.91
N PRO A 232 25.40 45.03 -1.59
CA PRO A 232 25.44 45.14 -3.06
C PRO A 232 24.68 44.03 -3.79
N GLU A 233 24.80 42.78 -3.32
CA GLU A 233 24.07 41.64 -3.87
C GLU A 233 22.56 41.84 -3.70
N PHE A 234 22.11 42.13 -2.48
CA PHE A 234 20.72 42.37 -2.14
C PHE A 234 20.11 43.48 -3.00
N LEU A 235 20.74 44.67 -3.02
CA LEU A 235 20.26 45.81 -3.79
C LEU A 235 20.23 45.56 -5.30
N GLY A 236 21.19 44.79 -5.82
CA GLY A 236 21.17 44.34 -7.21
C GLY A 236 19.95 43.46 -7.52
N LYS A 237 19.60 42.52 -6.62
CA LYS A 237 18.45 41.63 -6.77
C LYS A 237 17.10 42.36 -6.72
N VAL A 238 16.99 43.38 -5.86
CA VAL A 238 15.77 44.21 -5.75
C VAL A 238 15.79 45.45 -6.65
N GLU A 239 16.76 45.55 -7.57
CA GLU A 239 16.88 46.59 -8.60
C GLU A 239 16.98 48.01 -8.04
N LYS A 240 17.73 48.20 -6.94
CA LYS A 240 17.97 49.51 -6.31
C LYS A 240 19.44 49.76 -5.90
N PRO A 241 20.42 49.55 -6.81
CA PRO A 241 21.84 49.69 -6.48
C PRO A 241 22.24 51.11 -6.06
N GLU A 242 21.49 52.13 -6.47
CA GLU A 242 21.75 53.54 -6.17
C GLU A 242 21.67 53.90 -4.68
N ILE A 243 21.01 53.07 -3.87
CA ILE A 243 20.83 53.28 -2.43
C ILE A 243 22.08 52.85 -1.63
N LEU A 244 22.98 52.08 -2.24
CA LEU A 244 24.11 51.46 -1.56
C LEU A 244 24.97 52.43 -0.72
N PRO A 245 25.35 53.63 -1.20
CA PRO A 245 26.17 54.55 -0.42
C PRO A 245 25.55 54.94 0.92
N GLU A 246 24.22 55.05 0.99
CA GLU A 246 23.51 55.40 2.22
C GLU A 246 23.50 54.25 3.24
N LEU A 247 23.36 52.99 2.76
CA LEU A 247 23.32 51.82 3.65
C LEU A 247 24.69 51.44 4.20
N LEU A 248 25.78 51.92 3.60
CA LEU A 248 27.15 51.73 4.09
C LEU A 248 27.52 52.65 5.26
N GLU A 249 26.61 53.52 5.71
CA GLU A 249 26.76 54.31 6.94
C GLU A 249 26.53 53.44 8.19
N PHE A 250 27.52 52.61 8.54
CA PHE A 250 27.42 51.58 9.58
C PHE A 250 27.17 52.11 11.00
N SER A 251 27.42 53.40 11.27
CA SER A 251 27.08 54.01 12.57
C SER A 251 25.57 54.04 12.85
N GLN A 252 24.74 53.86 11.82
CA GLN A 252 23.28 53.81 11.93
C GLN A 252 22.74 52.39 12.15
N TRP A 253 23.62 51.39 12.14
CA TRP A 253 23.27 49.99 12.27
C TRP A 253 23.51 49.48 13.69
N LYS A 254 22.66 48.55 14.10
CA LYS A 254 22.81 47.76 15.32
C LYS A 254 22.58 46.29 14.98
N LYS A 255 23.01 45.41 15.88
CA LYS A 255 22.66 43.98 15.83
C LYS A 255 21.88 43.57 17.07
N ILE A 256 20.94 42.66 16.86
CA ILE A 256 20.14 42.04 17.91
C ILE A 256 20.47 40.56 17.95
N VAL A 257 20.81 40.06 19.15
CA VAL A 257 21.16 38.66 19.40
C VAL A 257 20.45 38.14 20.64
N ALA A 258 20.15 36.85 20.66
CA ALA A 258 19.52 36.19 21.79
C ALA A 258 20.43 36.18 23.02
N LYS A 259 19.87 36.44 24.21
CA LYS A 259 20.53 36.13 25.48
C LYS A 259 20.66 34.62 25.64
N THR A 260 21.76 34.16 26.22
CA THR A 260 21.96 32.76 26.60
C THR A 260 20.93 32.30 27.65
N TYR A 261 20.79 31.00 27.83
CA TYR A 261 19.87 30.45 28.83
C TYR A 261 20.20 30.95 30.24
N GLU A 262 21.48 31.00 30.59
CA GLU A 262 22.00 31.48 31.87
C GLU A 262 21.69 32.96 32.11
N GLU A 263 21.72 33.78 31.06
CA GLU A 263 21.41 35.21 31.12
C GLU A 263 19.90 35.50 31.29
N ARG A 264 19.02 34.55 30.98
CA ARG A 264 17.55 34.70 31.08
C ARG A 264 16.97 34.38 32.46
N ASN A 265 17.80 34.01 33.43
CA ASN A 265 17.44 33.38 34.71
C ASN A 265 16.00 33.66 35.24
N ILE A 266 15.21 32.59 35.24
CA ILE A 266 13.81 32.50 35.68
C ILE A 266 13.74 32.58 37.22
N ARG A 267 12.74 33.29 37.76
CA ARG A 267 12.41 33.32 39.20
C ARG A 267 12.40 31.91 39.79
N SER A 268 13.10 31.68 40.91
CA SER A 268 13.04 30.40 41.62
C SER A 268 11.63 30.19 42.19
N LEU A 269 10.88 29.25 41.60
CA LEU A 269 9.70 28.69 42.25
C LEU A 269 10.13 27.66 43.30
N MET A 270 9.36 27.53 44.39
CA MET A 270 9.61 26.51 45.41
C MET A 270 9.56 25.11 44.76
N PRO A 271 10.58 24.25 44.97
CA PRO A 271 10.55 22.89 44.46
C PRO A 271 9.32 22.13 44.97
N THR A 272 8.63 21.40 44.09
CA THR A 272 7.43 20.62 44.43
C THR A 272 7.64 19.68 45.62
N LYS A 273 8.84 19.11 45.76
CA LYS A 273 9.23 18.27 46.90
C LYS A 273 9.12 19.03 48.24
N GLN A 274 9.61 20.26 48.28
CA GLN A 274 9.55 21.12 49.46
C GLN A 274 8.10 21.52 49.77
N PHE A 275 7.30 21.83 48.73
CA PHE A 275 5.88 22.12 48.91
C PHE A 275 5.11 20.92 49.47
N ARG A 276 5.28 19.71 48.91
CA ARG A 276 4.64 18.49 49.41
C ARG A 276 4.97 18.25 50.88
N GLN A 277 6.25 18.28 51.23
CA GLN A 277 6.74 18.00 52.58
C GLN A 277 6.28 19.03 53.63
N THR A 278 6.13 20.30 53.25
CA THR A 278 5.90 21.38 54.22
C THR A 278 4.49 21.97 54.18
N LYS A 279 3.68 21.65 53.16
CA LYS A 279 2.33 22.22 52.97
C LYS A 279 1.24 21.19 52.69
N TRP A 280 1.55 20.00 52.16
CA TRP A 280 0.54 19.04 51.70
C TRP A 280 0.19 17.95 52.72
N VAL A 281 1.20 17.37 53.39
CA VAL A 281 1.02 16.14 54.20
C VAL A 281 0.89 16.46 55.70
N GLU A 282 1.90 16.19 56.52
CA GLU A 282 1.82 16.32 57.98
C GLU A 282 1.83 17.80 58.43
N GLY A 283 0.73 18.26 59.05
CA GLY A 283 0.49 19.68 59.36
C GLY A 283 -0.01 20.53 58.18
N GLY A 284 -0.30 19.90 57.04
CA GLY A 284 -0.86 20.51 55.83
C GLY A 284 -2.38 20.43 55.73
N ILE A 285 -2.94 20.87 54.60
CA ILE A 285 -4.40 20.97 54.36
C ILE A 285 -5.11 19.60 54.34
N PHE A 286 -4.40 18.49 54.07
CA PHE A 286 -4.99 17.16 53.92
C PHE A 286 -4.41 16.10 54.88
N GLY A 287 -3.61 16.53 55.87
CA GLY A 287 -2.86 15.61 56.74
C GLY A 287 -3.70 14.74 57.67
N ASP A 288 -4.97 15.09 57.87
CA ASP A 288 -5.93 14.38 58.73
C ASP A 288 -6.81 13.37 57.97
N ILE A 289 -6.71 13.31 56.65
CA ILE A 289 -7.60 12.51 55.79
C ILE A 289 -6.83 11.48 54.92
N ILE A 290 -5.50 11.55 54.89
CA ILE A 290 -4.66 10.73 54.01
C ILE A 290 -3.77 9.81 54.86
N GLU A 291 -4.05 8.52 54.84
CA GLU A 291 -3.11 7.45 55.23
C GLU A 291 -2.37 6.99 53.96
N GLU A 292 -1.11 7.42 53.78
CA GLU A 292 -0.28 7.08 52.60
C GLU A 292 0.89 6.20 53.06
N ASP A 293 1.26 5.18 52.29
CA ASP A 293 2.39 4.27 52.56
C ASP A 293 3.76 4.86 52.16
N TYR A 294 3.77 6.14 51.77
CA TYR A 294 4.91 6.87 51.19
C TYR A 294 5.48 6.23 49.93
N TYR A 295 4.75 5.33 49.26
CA TYR A 295 5.16 4.83 47.96
C TYR A 295 5.17 5.98 46.96
N VAL A 296 6.35 6.27 46.42
CA VAL A 296 6.51 7.28 45.37
C VAL A 296 6.53 6.53 44.05
N ALA A 297 5.39 6.50 43.38
CA ALA A 297 5.34 6.19 41.96
C ALA A 297 6.21 7.21 41.22
N GLU A 298 7.09 6.73 40.35
CA GLU A 298 7.81 7.58 39.41
C GLU A 298 6.83 8.13 38.37
N LEU A 299 7.19 9.24 37.73
CA LEU A 299 6.36 9.82 36.67
C LEU A 299 6.17 8.85 35.48
N VAL A 300 7.11 7.92 35.31
CA VAL A 300 7.16 6.95 34.23
C VAL A 300 7.35 5.56 34.84
N GLU A 301 6.28 4.78 34.83
CA GLU A 301 6.24 3.48 35.51
C GLU A 301 6.60 2.30 34.59
N THR A 302 7.15 1.25 35.18
CA THR A 302 7.42 -0.04 34.50
C THR A 302 6.58 -1.18 35.10
N ASN A 303 6.78 -2.39 34.60
CA ASN A 303 6.17 -3.63 35.08
C ASN A 303 4.65 -3.53 35.31
N ARG A 304 4.17 -3.62 36.56
CA ARG A 304 2.74 -3.68 36.89
C ARG A 304 2.06 -2.31 36.88
N LEU A 305 2.83 -1.23 37.03
CA LEU A 305 2.30 0.12 37.21
C LEU A 305 2.17 0.91 35.90
N ARG A 306 2.81 0.43 34.82
CA ARG A 306 2.57 0.98 33.48
C ARG A 306 1.10 0.79 33.07
N ILE A 307 0.54 1.78 32.38
CA ILE A 307 -0.86 1.77 31.90
C ILE A 307 -1.06 0.75 30.77
N ARG A 308 -0.04 0.54 29.94
CA ARG A 308 -0.09 -0.33 28.75
C ARG A 308 1.28 -0.95 28.47
N TYR A 309 1.31 -2.02 27.71
CA TYR A 309 2.56 -2.68 27.31
C TYR A 309 2.51 -3.16 25.85
N PRO A 310 3.66 -3.21 25.16
CA PRO A 310 3.75 -3.75 23.82
C PRO A 310 3.91 -5.26 23.84
N GLU A 311 3.17 -5.95 22.97
CA GLU A 311 3.33 -7.38 22.70
C GLU A 311 3.67 -7.61 21.22
N TRP A 312 4.69 -8.42 20.96
CA TRP A 312 5.10 -8.78 19.61
C TRP A 312 4.19 -9.91 19.09
N ARG A 313 3.22 -9.55 18.26
CA ARG A 313 2.19 -10.47 17.72
C ARG A 313 2.45 -10.81 16.26
N ASN A 314 3.64 -11.35 15.98
CA ASN A 314 4.04 -11.72 14.62
C ASN A 314 3.15 -12.84 14.05
N SER A 315 2.64 -12.68 12.83
CA SER A 315 1.68 -13.60 12.20
C SER A 315 0.35 -13.78 12.93
N ASN A 316 0.03 -12.96 13.95
CA ASN A 316 -1.28 -13.01 14.61
C ASN A 316 -2.40 -12.43 13.73
N TYR A 317 -2.03 -11.71 12.67
CA TYR A 317 -2.92 -11.22 11.63
C TYR A 317 -2.51 -11.81 10.29
N SER A 318 -3.48 -12.09 9.43
CA SER A 318 -3.23 -12.43 8.04
C SER A 318 -2.84 -11.17 7.26
N ALA A 319 -1.88 -11.29 6.36
CA ALA A 319 -1.67 -10.25 5.35
C ALA A 319 -2.91 -10.16 4.43
N PRO A 320 -3.20 -9.01 3.79
CA PRO A 320 -4.33 -8.91 2.88
C PRO A 320 -4.27 -9.92 1.72
N CYS A 321 -3.06 -10.22 1.23
CA CYS A 321 -2.85 -11.22 0.19
C CYS A 321 -3.12 -12.66 0.66
N GLU A 322 -2.84 -12.98 1.92
CA GLU A 322 -3.14 -14.29 2.53
C GLU A 322 -4.63 -14.42 2.85
N TYR A 323 -5.22 -13.40 3.47
CA TYR A 323 -6.62 -13.39 3.89
C TYR A 323 -7.56 -13.57 2.69
N ASN A 324 -7.33 -12.83 1.61
CA ASN A 324 -8.18 -12.87 0.41
C ASN A 324 -7.84 -14.01 -0.56
N CYS A 325 -6.68 -14.67 -0.43
CA CYS A 325 -6.39 -15.90 -1.17
C CYS A 325 -7.27 -17.03 -0.62
N PRO A 326 -8.18 -17.66 -1.39
CA PRO A 326 -9.06 -18.71 -0.85
C PRO A 326 -8.30 -19.88 -0.19
N ILE A 327 -7.11 -20.21 -0.71
CA ILE A 327 -6.21 -21.26 -0.19
C ILE A 327 -5.51 -20.84 1.11
N GLY A 328 -5.35 -19.53 1.36
CA GLY A 328 -4.63 -19.00 2.53
C GLY A 328 -3.11 -19.06 2.39
N ILE A 329 -2.57 -18.80 1.18
CA ILE A 329 -1.11 -18.84 0.95
C ILE A 329 -0.45 -17.60 1.61
N PRO A 330 0.48 -17.78 2.55
CA PRO A 330 1.14 -16.67 3.26
C PRO A 330 2.26 -16.06 2.39
N THR A 331 1.87 -15.28 1.39
CA THR A 331 2.79 -14.68 0.40
C THR A 331 3.85 -13.78 1.08
N GLN A 332 3.53 -13.12 2.18
CA GLN A 332 4.48 -12.35 2.98
C GLN A 332 5.56 -13.22 3.63
N LYS A 333 5.23 -14.44 4.09
CA LYS A 333 6.22 -15.41 4.60
C LYS A 333 7.11 -15.92 3.48
N ARG A 334 6.51 -16.21 2.32
CA ARG A 334 7.24 -16.57 1.10
C ARG A 334 8.27 -15.51 0.71
N ILE A 335 7.89 -14.24 0.75
CA ILE A 335 8.79 -13.13 0.42
C ILE A 335 9.80 -12.87 1.54
N ALA A 336 9.49 -13.20 2.79
CA ALA A 336 10.49 -13.20 3.87
C ALA A 336 11.61 -14.20 3.59
N LEU A 337 11.29 -15.41 3.15
CA LEU A 337 12.29 -16.39 2.72
C LEU A 337 13.17 -15.87 1.57
N LEU A 338 12.60 -15.15 0.59
CA LEU A 338 13.39 -14.49 -0.47
C LEU A 338 14.34 -13.44 0.10
N ARG A 339 13.88 -12.66 1.08
CA ARG A 339 14.70 -11.63 1.75
C ARG A 339 15.87 -12.24 2.53
N ASP A 340 15.67 -13.42 3.09
CA ASP A 340 16.69 -14.16 3.81
C ASP A 340 17.63 -14.95 2.87
N GLY A 341 17.46 -14.84 1.55
CA GLY A 341 18.25 -15.56 0.54
C GLY A 341 17.84 -17.02 0.35
N ASN A 342 16.77 -17.48 1.02
CA ASN A 342 16.26 -18.85 0.95
C ASN A 342 15.33 -19.05 -0.26
N ILE A 343 15.83 -18.81 -1.47
CA ILE A 343 15.04 -18.80 -2.71
C ILE A 343 14.31 -20.12 -2.95
N ALA A 344 15.02 -21.24 -2.86
CA ALA A 344 14.43 -22.56 -3.10
C ALA A 344 13.26 -22.84 -2.15
N GLU A 345 13.40 -22.50 -0.86
CA GLU A 345 12.35 -22.69 0.13
C GLU A 345 11.18 -21.74 -0.09
N ALA A 346 11.44 -20.50 -0.50
CA ALA A 346 10.41 -19.54 -0.87
C ALA A 346 9.56 -20.06 -2.05
N LEU A 347 10.21 -20.62 -3.09
CA LEU A 347 9.51 -21.20 -4.23
C LEU A 347 8.80 -22.51 -3.87
N ARG A 348 9.31 -23.28 -2.89
CA ARG A 348 8.70 -24.51 -2.40
C ARG A 348 7.46 -24.27 -1.54
N LEU A 349 7.44 -23.22 -0.71
CA LEU A 349 6.39 -22.97 0.28
C LEU A 349 4.96 -23.05 -0.29
N VAL A 350 4.74 -22.51 -1.49
CA VAL A 350 3.41 -22.51 -2.12
C VAL A 350 2.86 -23.93 -2.35
N LEU A 351 3.73 -24.93 -2.49
CA LEU A 351 3.35 -26.34 -2.65
C LEU A 351 2.80 -26.97 -1.35
N ASP A 352 3.00 -26.32 -0.20
CA ASP A 352 2.35 -26.65 1.09
C ASP A 352 0.87 -26.26 1.15
N TYR A 353 0.41 -25.56 0.11
CA TYR A 353 -0.94 -25.01 0.01
C TYR A 353 -1.64 -25.39 -1.30
N SER A 354 -0.92 -25.41 -2.41
CA SER A 354 -1.48 -25.67 -3.74
C SER A 354 -0.60 -26.64 -4.54
N PRO A 355 -1.16 -27.68 -5.17
CA PRO A 355 -0.43 -28.51 -6.14
C PRO A 355 -0.18 -27.79 -7.47
N PHE A 356 -0.85 -26.66 -7.72
CA PHE A 356 -0.84 -25.92 -8.98
C PHE A 356 -0.34 -24.47 -8.85
N PRO A 357 0.86 -24.22 -8.31
CA PRO A 357 1.37 -22.86 -8.18
C PRO A 357 1.55 -22.13 -9.52
N ALA A 358 1.93 -22.83 -10.60
CA ALA A 358 2.13 -22.19 -11.89
C ALA A 358 0.83 -22.13 -12.69
N SER A 359 0.12 -23.25 -12.87
CA SER A 359 -1.12 -23.29 -13.67
C SER A 359 -2.23 -22.47 -13.05
N VAL A 360 -2.45 -22.59 -11.74
CA VAL A 360 -3.53 -21.85 -11.06
C VAL A 360 -3.05 -20.49 -10.59
N CYS A 361 -2.10 -20.44 -9.66
CA CYS A 361 -1.72 -19.16 -9.07
C CYS A 361 -0.99 -18.23 -10.07
N GLY A 362 -0.31 -18.79 -11.08
CA GLY A 362 0.44 -18.02 -12.06
C GLY A 362 -0.31 -17.63 -13.34
N GLN A 363 -1.38 -18.34 -13.70
CA GLN A 363 -2.09 -18.11 -14.98
C GLN A 363 -3.60 -17.89 -14.82
N VAL A 364 -4.34 -18.85 -14.26
CA VAL A 364 -5.82 -18.80 -14.32
C VAL A 364 -6.49 -18.12 -13.11
N CYS A 365 -5.75 -17.92 -12.03
CA CYS A 365 -6.27 -17.25 -10.84
C CYS A 365 -6.55 -15.77 -11.14
N PRO A 366 -7.72 -15.23 -10.75
CA PRO A 366 -8.01 -13.80 -10.88
C PRO A 366 -7.17 -12.93 -9.92
N ASN A 367 -6.37 -13.56 -9.07
CA ASN A 367 -5.39 -12.91 -8.19
C ASN A 367 -5.99 -11.88 -7.21
N LEU A 368 -7.05 -12.27 -6.50
CA LEU A 368 -7.65 -11.48 -5.40
C LEU A 368 -6.61 -11.02 -4.35
N CYS A 369 -5.54 -11.78 -4.19
CA CYS A 369 -4.41 -11.44 -3.32
C CYS A 369 -3.62 -10.20 -3.77
N ILE A 370 -3.58 -9.95 -5.08
CA ILE A 370 -2.97 -8.79 -5.73
C ILE A 370 -3.93 -7.60 -5.64
N ASP A 371 -5.22 -7.83 -5.91
CA ASP A 371 -6.27 -6.80 -5.81
C ASP A 371 -6.30 -6.13 -4.44
N GLU A 372 -6.12 -6.91 -3.37
CA GLU A 372 -6.12 -6.41 -1.98
C GLU A 372 -4.71 -6.11 -1.43
N CYS A 373 -3.67 -6.12 -2.25
CA CYS A 373 -2.31 -5.85 -1.79
C CYS A 373 -2.16 -4.39 -1.30
N ASN A 374 -1.72 -4.18 -0.04
CA ASN A 374 -1.46 -2.84 0.50
C ASN A 374 -0.44 -2.02 -0.32
N ARG A 375 0.45 -2.67 -1.08
CA ARG A 375 1.43 -1.98 -1.93
C ARG A 375 0.78 -1.14 -3.04
N LYS A 376 -0.47 -1.46 -3.44
CA LYS A 376 -1.24 -0.70 -4.44
C LYS A 376 -1.46 0.77 -4.06
N TYR A 377 -1.34 1.12 -2.77
CA TYR A 377 -1.47 2.48 -2.27
C TYR A 377 -0.16 3.29 -2.34
N ILE A 378 0.95 2.67 -2.76
CA ILE A 378 2.26 3.31 -2.92
C ILE A 378 2.64 3.34 -4.40
N ASP A 379 2.58 2.19 -5.08
CA ASP A 379 2.85 2.08 -6.51
C ASP A 379 2.00 0.96 -7.15
N VAL A 380 2.58 -0.22 -7.42
CA VAL A 380 1.91 -1.37 -8.01
C VAL A 380 2.01 -2.59 -7.08
N PRO A 381 1.01 -3.47 -7.05
CA PRO A 381 1.05 -4.71 -6.29
C PRO A 381 2.31 -5.56 -6.52
N VAL A 382 2.55 -6.47 -5.58
CA VAL A 382 3.62 -7.46 -5.68
C VAL A 382 3.31 -8.48 -6.79
N LYS A 383 4.34 -8.90 -7.53
CA LYS A 383 4.31 -9.89 -8.63
C LYS A 383 4.00 -11.34 -8.16
N THR A 384 2.90 -11.56 -7.45
CA THR A 384 2.51 -12.87 -6.88
C THR A 384 2.26 -13.94 -7.95
N ALA A 385 1.72 -13.57 -9.11
CA ALA A 385 1.50 -14.50 -10.22
C ALA A 385 2.82 -15.00 -10.82
N GLU A 386 3.78 -14.11 -11.05
CA GLU A 386 5.14 -14.46 -11.51
C GLU A 386 5.83 -15.37 -10.49
N LEU A 387 5.69 -15.10 -9.19
CA LEU A 387 6.18 -16.00 -8.13
C LEU A 387 5.54 -17.39 -8.28
N GLY A 388 4.23 -17.49 -8.55
CA GLY A 388 3.57 -18.76 -8.86
C GLY A 388 4.23 -19.51 -10.03
N LEU A 389 4.51 -18.81 -11.13
CA LEU A 389 5.18 -19.37 -12.30
C LEU A 389 6.60 -19.89 -12.00
N LEU A 390 7.37 -19.18 -11.20
CA LEU A 390 8.72 -19.61 -10.79
C LEU A 390 8.72 -20.93 -10.00
N SER A 391 7.60 -21.31 -9.39
CA SER A 391 7.44 -22.58 -8.68
C SER A 391 7.10 -23.78 -9.57
N LYS A 392 7.01 -23.59 -10.90
CA LYS A 392 6.66 -24.65 -11.87
C LYS A 392 7.57 -25.87 -11.73
N ASP A 393 8.88 -25.65 -11.72
CA ASP A 393 9.89 -26.71 -11.80
C ASP A 393 10.34 -27.25 -10.43
N ILE A 394 9.73 -26.79 -9.33
CA ILE A 394 10.05 -27.27 -7.99
C ILE A 394 9.60 -28.72 -7.84
N LYS A 395 10.57 -29.58 -7.54
CA LYS A 395 10.37 -31.02 -7.29
C LYS A 395 10.08 -31.25 -5.82
N ILE A 396 9.19 -32.21 -5.55
CA ILE A 396 8.87 -32.69 -4.21
C ILE A 396 9.10 -34.19 -4.19
N GLU A 397 9.86 -34.66 -3.20
CA GLU A 397 10.10 -36.08 -3.00
C GLU A 397 8.85 -36.78 -2.46
N ALA A 398 8.72 -38.07 -2.75
CA ALA A 398 7.69 -38.91 -2.14
C ALA A 398 7.88 -38.96 -0.60
N PRO A 399 6.79 -39.14 0.17
CA PRO A 399 6.88 -39.29 1.62
C PRO A 399 7.78 -40.47 2.00
N LYS A 400 8.70 -40.25 2.94
CA LYS A 400 9.62 -41.30 3.42
C LYS A 400 8.91 -42.36 4.26
N LYS A 401 7.85 -41.97 4.96
CA LYS A 401 7.04 -42.85 5.81
C LYS A 401 5.66 -42.99 5.17
N GLU A 402 5.24 -44.21 4.93
CA GLU A 402 3.87 -44.52 4.52
C GLU A 402 3.03 -44.85 5.76
N GLN A 403 1.80 -44.34 5.78
CA GLN A 403 0.80 -44.71 6.75
C GLN A 403 0.12 -46.02 6.31
N ASP A 404 -0.34 -46.82 7.26
CA ASP A 404 -1.09 -48.06 7.00
C ASP A 404 -2.56 -47.82 6.62
N LYS A 405 -2.90 -46.58 6.23
CA LYS A 405 -4.26 -46.09 5.97
C LYS A 405 -4.42 -45.69 4.50
N LYS A 406 -5.56 -46.06 3.91
CA LYS A 406 -5.88 -45.86 2.50
C LYS A 406 -7.02 -44.88 2.32
N VAL A 407 -6.86 -43.95 1.37
CA VAL A 407 -7.88 -42.96 1.03
C VAL A 407 -8.20 -43.02 -0.46
N ALA A 408 -9.49 -43.14 -0.79
CA ALA A 408 -9.99 -43.06 -2.15
C ALA A 408 -10.38 -41.61 -2.47
N VAL A 409 -10.01 -41.12 -3.66
CA VAL A 409 -10.38 -39.79 -4.15
C VAL A 409 -11.09 -39.96 -5.48
N ILE A 410 -12.35 -39.55 -5.56
CA ILE A 410 -13.19 -39.64 -6.74
C ILE A 410 -13.19 -38.27 -7.43
N GLY A 411 -12.72 -38.22 -8.67
CA GLY A 411 -12.58 -37.01 -9.48
C GLY A 411 -11.17 -36.42 -9.43
N SER A 412 -10.57 -36.17 -10.60
CA SER A 412 -9.24 -35.57 -10.75
C SER A 412 -9.27 -34.05 -11.00
N GLY A 413 -10.34 -33.38 -10.60
CA GLY A 413 -10.42 -31.92 -10.64
C GLY A 413 -9.51 -31.23 -9.62
N ALA A 414 -9.57 -29.90 -9.57
CA ALA A 414 -8.73 -29.11 -8.68
C ALA A 414 -8.90 -29.48 -7.19
N ALA A 415 -10.12 -29.79 -6.75
CA ALA A 415 -10.39 -30.25 -5.38
C ALA A 415 -9.86 -31.66 -5.10
N GLY A 416 -10.11 -32.62 -5.99
CA GLY A 416 -9.66 -34.00 -5.82
C GLY A 416 -8.15 -34.13 -5.85
N ILE A 417 -7.50 -33.48 -6.83
CA ILE A 417 -6.04 -33.40 -6.86
C ILE A 417 -5.49 -32.63 -5.65
N GLY A 418 -6.15 -31.56 -5.23
CA GLY A 418 -5.83 -30.84 -4.00
C GLY A 418 -5.81 -31.77 -2.78
N ALA A 419 -6.87 -32.55 -2.59
CA ALA A 419 -6.94 -33.52 -1.49
C ALA A 419 -5.88 -34.61 -1.61
N ALA A 420 -5.75 -35.23 -2.79
CA ALA A 420 -4.79 -36.30 -3.05
C ALA A 420 -3.34 -35.87 -2.82
N TRP A 421 -2.98 -34.65 -3.25
CA TRP A 421 -1.68 -34.05 -3.03
C TRP A 421 -1.35 -33.94 -1.55
N HIS A 422 -2.23 -33.33 -0.75
CA HIS A 422 -1.97 -33.11 0.67
C HIS A 422 -2.01 -34.43 1.47
N LEU A 423 -2.97 -35.31 1.21
CA LEU A 423 -3.04 -36.64 1.84
C LEU A 423 -1.79 -37.47 1.53
N ARG A 424 -1.34 -37.46 0.28
CA ARG A 424 -0.12 -38.19 -0.09
C ARG A 424 1.07 -37.62 0.68
N ARG A 425 1.20 -36.29 0.76
CA ARG A 425 2.29 -35.64 1.52
C ARG A 425 2.29 -35.92 3.01
N LEU A 426 1.13 -36.19 3.61
CA LEU A 426 1.00 -36.66 4.99
C LEU A 426 1.35 -38.16 5.17
N GLY A 427 1.65 -38.86 4.07
CA GLY A 427 2.10 -40.25 4.06
C GLY A 427 1.01 -41.27 3.75
N TYR A 428 -0.24 -40.86 3.52
CA TYR A 428 -1.34 -41.78 3.21
C TYR A 428 -1.18 -42.45 1.85
N GLN A 429 -1.73 -43.66 1.73
CA GLN A 429 -1.86 -44.35 0.46
C GLN A 429 -3.11 -43.82 -0.26
N VAL A 430 -2.89 -43.04 -1.32
CA VAL A 430 -3.97 -42.38 -2.05
C VAL A 430 -4.20 -43.02 -3.40
N GLU A 431 -5.45 -43.37 -3.68
CA GLU A 431 -5.91 -43.85 -4.98
C GLU A 431 -6.97 -42.90 -5.54
N LEU A 432 -6.70 -42.34 -6.72
CA LEU A 432 -7.53 -41.38 -7.40
C LEU A 432 -8.25 -42.04 -8.57
N PHE A 433 -9.58 -41.92 -8.61
CA PHE A 433 -10.47 -42.46 -9.63
C PHE A 433 -11.02 -41.32 -10.50
N GLU A 434 -10.83 -41.43 -11.81
CA GLU A 434 -11.27 -40.43 -12.79
C GLU A 434 -12.17 -41.09 -13.83
N GLU A 435 -13.34 -40.50 -14.12
CA GLU A 435 -14.28 -41.00 -15.13
C GLU A 435 -13.68 -40.88 -16.54
N ASP A 436 -13.00 -39.77 -16.82
CA ASP A 436 -12.41 -39.48 -18.12
C ASP A 436 -11.06 -40.21 -18.36
N LYS A 437 -10.56 -40.12 -19.60
CA LYS A 437 -9.28 -40.73 -20.01
C LYS A 437 -8.05 -40.00 -19.48
N VAL A 438 -8.20 -38.73 -19.10
CA VAL A 438 -7.11 -37.84 -18.70
C VAL A 438 -7.46 -37.14 -17.39
N ILE A 439 -6.44 -36.90 -16.57
CA ILE A 439 -6.59 -36.20 -15.30
C ILE A 439 -6.53 -34.68 -15.45
N GLY A 440 -7.00 -33.97 -14.41
CA GLY A 440 -6.93 -32.51 -14.30
C GLY A 440 -8.29 -31.82 -14.38
N GLY A 441 -9.38 -32.59 -14.56
CA GLY A 441 -10.76 -32.08 -14.62
C GLY A 441 -10.91 -30.85 -15.52
N LYS A 442 -11.63 -29.82 -15.05
CA LYS A 442 -11.88 -28.59 -15.82
C LYS A 442 -10.61 -27.82 -16.19
N LEU A 443 -9.51 -27.90 -15.42
CA LEU A 443 -8.23 -27.26 -15.79
C LEU A 443 -7.70 -27.82 -17.11
N ARG A 444 -7.74 -29.16 -17.27
CA ARG A 444 -7.29 -29.82 -18.50
C ARG A 444 -8.34 -29.76 -19.60
N GLN A 445 -9.61 -29.97 -19.26
CA GLN A 445 -10.64 -30.26 -20.25
C GLN A 445 -11.38 -29.02 -20.74
N VAL A 446 -11.41 -27.92 -19.99
CA VAL A 446 -12.33 -26.80 -20.29
C VAL A 446 -11.57 -25.49 -20.56
N ILE A 447 -10.54 -25.19 -19.78
CA ILE A 447 -9.81 -23.92 -19.93
C ILE A 447 -9.05 -23.86 -21.27
N PRO A 448 -9.23 -22.78 -22.07
CA PRO A 448 -8.51 -22.59 -23.33
C PRO A 448 -6.99 -22.52 -23.15
N GLU A 449 -6.23 -22.95 -24.17
CA GLU A 449 -4.75 -22.94 -24.14
C GLU A 449 -4.15 -21.53 -24.06
N GLU A 450 -4.86 -20.53 -24.59
CA GLU A 450 -4.47 -19.11 -24.49
C GLU A 450 -4.45 -18.60 -23.05
N ARG A 451 -5.28 -19.18 -22.16
CA ARG A 451 -5.33 -18.84 -20.73
C ARG A 451 -4.48 -19.78 -19.88
N LEU A 452 -4.36 -21.05 -20.27
CA LEU A 452 -3.62 -22.05 -19.50
C LEU A 452 -2.70 -22.88 -20.39
N ASN A 453 -1.39 -22.69 -20.20
CA ASN A 453 -0.38 -23.39 -20.97
C ASN A 453 -0.38 -24.88 -20.62
N ARG A 454 -0.50 -25.74 -21.65
CA ARG A 454 -0.58 -27.20 -21.47
C ARG A 454 0.69 -27.83 -20.92
N GLU A 455 1.86 -27.32 -21.29
CA GLU A 455 3.14 -27.83 -20.80
C GLU A 455 3.32 -27.54 -19.31
N ILE A 456 2.91 -26.34 -18.88
CA ILE A 456 2.91 -25.96 -17.46
C ILE A 456 1.99 -26.92 -16.69
N LEU A 457 0.75 -27.08 -17.12
CA LEU A 457 -0.20 -27.98 -16.46
C LEU A 457 0.30 -29.43 -16.41
N ASN A 458 0.84 -29.94 -17.53
CA ASN A 458 1.38 -31.29 -17.58
C ASN A 458 2.55 -31.47 -16.61
N THR A 459 3.43 -30.48 -16.46
CA THR A 459 4.54 -30.53 -15.49
C THR A 459 4.03 -30.70 -14.07
N GLU A 460 2.98 -29.95 -13.68
CA GLU A 460 2.40 -30.04 -12.34
C GLU A 460 1.62 -31.35 -12.13
N LEU A 461 0.91 -31.84 -13.14
CA LEU A 461 0.23 -33.15 -13.12
C LEU A 461 1.22 -34.32 -12.99
N GLU A 462 2.35 -34.26 -13.69
CA GLU A 462 3.42 -35.27 -13.54
C GLU A 462 4.04 -35.22 -12.13
N ARG A 463 4.21 -34.03 -11.55
CA ARG A 463 4.63 -33.90 -10.14
C ARG A 463 3.69 -34.60 -9.17
N ILE A 464 2.37 -34.55 -9.41
CA ILE A 464 1.38 -35.26 -8.59
C ILE A 464 1.50 -36.79 -8.75
N LYS A 465 1.76 -37.29 -9.97
CA LYS A 465 2.02 -38.72 -10.18
C LYS A 465 3.31 -39.16 -9.48
N ASN A 466 4.37 -38.37 -9.63
CA ASN A 466 5.71 -38.68 -9.11
C ASN A 466 5.77 -38.73 -7.58
N ILE A 467 4.88 -38.02 -6.87
CA ILE A 467 4.80 -38.10 -5.40
C ILE A 467 4.18 -39.42 -4.90
N GLY A 468 3.61 -40.23 -5.80
CA GLY A 468 3.10 -41.57 -5.51
C GLY A 468 1.57 -41.67 -5.37
N VAL A 469 0.80 -40.74 -5.94
CA VAL A 469 -0.65 -40.90 -6.05
C VAL A 469 -0.95 -41.96 -7.12
N LYS A 470 -1.68 -43.02 -6.76
CA LYS A 470 -2.12 -44.04 -7.72
C LYS A 470 -3.33 -43.51 -8.47
N ILE A 471 -3.34 -43.60 -9.80
CA ILE A 471 -4.39 -43.01 -10.63
C ILE A 471 -5.05 -44.09 -11.49
N LYS A 472 -6.37 -44.16 -11.43
CA LYS A 472 -7.23 -45.01 -12.28
C LYS A 472 -8.18 -44.12 -13.08
N THR A 473 -7.92 -44.01 -14.38
CA THR A 473 -8.81 -43.33 -15.33
C THR A 473 -9.90 -44.28 -15.84
N ASN A 474 -10.89 -43.77 -16.59
CA ASN A 474 -12.03 -44.56 -17.09
C ASN A 474 -12.82 -45.27 -15.98
N SER A 475 -12.86 -44.68 -14.78
CA SER A 475 -13.52 -45.21 -13.59
C SER A 475 -14.79 -44.42 -13.32
N LYS A 476 -15.85 -44.70 -14.08
CA LYS A 476 -17.16 -44.10 -13.85
C LYS A 476 -17.75 -44.64 -12.55
N MET A 477 -18.21 -43.74 -11.68
CA MET A 477 -18.83 -44.15 -10.42
C MET A 477 -20.28 -44.58 -10.62
N ASP A 478 -20.63 -45.67 -9.96
CA ASP A 478 -22.00 -46.12 -9.70
C ASP A 478 -22.15 -46.48 -8.21
N GLN A 479 -23.36 -46.84 -7.79
CA GLN A 479 -23.64 -47.18 -6.39
C GLN A 479 -22.86 -48.40 -5.89
N VAL A 480 -22.54 -49.36 -6.78
CA VAL A 480 -21.82 -50.58 -6.41
C VAL A 480 -20.37 -50.26 -6.12
N LEU A 481 -19.71 -49.58 -7.07
CA LEU A 481 -18.31 -49.19 -6.94
C LEU A 481 -18.12 -48.21 -5.78
N PHE A 482 -19.02 -47.24 -5.60
CA PHE A 482 -18.96 -46.34 -4.44
C PHE A 482 -19.03 -47.11 -3.11
N GLY A 483 -20.00 -48.03 -2.98
CA GLY A 483 -20.12 -48.86 -1.77
C GLY A 483 -18.93 -49.80 -1.55
N GLU A 484 -18.21 -50.21 -2.59
CA GLU A 484 -16.93 -50.93 -2.46
C GLU A 484 -15.82 -50.02 -1.93
N LEU A 485 -15.74 -48.78 -2.41
CA LEU A 485 -14.75 -47.81 -1.93
C LEU A 485 -14.98 -47.47 -0.46
N GLU A 486 -16.23 -47.25 -0.05
CA GLU A 486 -16.58 -47.00 1.36
C GLU A 486 -16.17 -48.11 2.32
N LYS A 487 -16.23 -49.38 1.86
CA LYS A 487 -15.85 -50.55 2.67
C LYS A 487 -14.34 -50.76 2.72
N ASN A 488 -13.65 -50.54 1.61
CA ASN A 488 -12.24 -50.93 1.43
C ASN A 488 -11.23 -49.82 1.78
N TYR A 489 -11.69 -48.59 1.94
CA TYR A 489 -10.86 -47.43 2.27
C TYR A 489 -11.21 -46.87 3.66
N ASP A 490 -10.22 -46.25 4.31
CA ASP A 490 -10.41 -45.61 5.61
C ASP A 490 -11.14 -44.27 5.50
N ALA A 491 -11.03 -43.60 4.34
CA ALA A 491 -11.78 -42.40 3.99
C ALA A 491 -12.02 -42.32 2.47
N VAL A 492 -13.06 -41.61 2.06
CA VAL A 492 -13.43 -41.38 0.65
C VAL A 492 -13.69 -39.89 0.42
N VAL A 493 -13.03 -39.31 -0.58
CA VAL A 493 -13.24 -37.92 -1.02
C VAL A 493 -14.03 -37.92 -2.33
N VAL A 494 -15.21 -37.31 -2.34
CA VAL A 494 -16.09 -37.19 -3.51
C VAL A 494 -15.93 -35.81 -4.13
N ALA A 495 -14.93 -35.66 -4.99
CA ALA A 495 -14.55 -34.41 -5.65
C ALA A 495 -14.91 -34.41 -7.14
N VAL A 496 -16.11 -34.90 -7.48
CA VAL A 496 -16.59 -35.04 -8.86
C VAL A 496 -16.88 -33.70 -9.55
N GLY A 497 -17.00 -32.61 -8.80
CA GLY A 497 -17.30 -31.29 -9.35
C GLY A 497 -18.67 -31.20 -10.03
N ALA A 498 -18.88 -30.13 -10.79
CA ALA A 498 -20.13 -29.87 -11.50
C ALA A 498 -19.97 -30.06 -13.02
N HIS A 499 -20.61 -31.10 -13.56
CA HIS A 499 -20.47 -31.49 -14.97
C HIS A 499 -21.80 -31.64 -15.73
N LYS A 500 -22.95 -31.34 -15.10
CA LYS A 500 -24.26 -31.34 -15.76
C LYS A 500 -24.69 -29.89 -16.07
N PRO A 501 -24.63 -29.42 -17.33
CA PRO A 501 -25.01 -28.06 -17.67
C PRO A 501 -26.47 -27.77 -17.32
N VAL A 502 -26.73 -26.59 -16.76
CA VAL A 502 -28.09 -26.10 -16.51
C VAL A 502 -28.70 -25.67 -17.84
N VAL A 503 -29.83 -26.27 -18.19
CA VAL A 503 -30.61 -25.91 -19.39
C VAL A 503 -31.94 -25.30 -18.95
N ILE A 504 -32.22 -24.10 -19.44
CA ILE A 504 -33.48 -23.39 -19.15
C ILE A 504 -34.55 -23.91 -20.12
N PRO A 505 -35.73 -24.34 -19.62
CA PRO A 505 -36.77 -24.91 -20.48
C PRO A 505 -37.58 -23.80 -21.17
N PHE A 506 -37.13 -23.39 -22.35
CA PHE A 506 -37.87 -22.53 -23.27
C PHE A 506 -38.06 -23.19 -24.65
N GLU A 507 -38.96 -22.66 -25.48
CA GLU A 507 -39.16 -23.14 -26.86
C GLU A 507 -37.85 -23.05 -27.65
N GLY A 508 -37.40 -24.16 -28.24
CA GLY A 508 -36.14 -24.22 -29.00
C GLY A 508 -34.89 -24.52 -28.18
N HIS A 509 -35.00 -24.82 -26.88
CA HIS A 509 -33.84 -25.15 -26.04
C HIS A 509 -33.05 -26.39 -26.52
N GLU A 510 -33.68 -27.30 -27.28
CA GLU A 510 -33.04 -28.45 -27.91
C GLU A 510 -31.99 -28.08 -28.96
N ARG A 511 -32.02 -26.84 -29.46
CA ARG A 511 -31.04 -26.29 -30.43
C ARG A 511 -29.78 -25.75 -29.77
N LEU A 512 -29.74 -25.67 -28.44
CA LEU A 512 -28.62 -25.11 -27.69
C LEU A 512 -27.45 -26.09 -27.67
N ILE A 513 -26.26 -25.59 -28.00
CA ILE A 513 -25.01 -26.27 -27.67
C ILE A 513 -24.70 -25.98 -26.21
N LYS A 514 -24.34 -27.00 -25.44
CA LYS A 514 -23.92 -26.84 -24.05
C LYS A 514 -22.48 -26.36 -23.99
N GLY A 515 -22.23 -25.25 -23.30
CA GLY A 515 -20.91 -24.60 -23.26
C GLY A 515 -19.80 -25.49 -22.72
N LEU A 516 -20.08 -26.27 -21.67
CA LEU A 516 -19.10 -27.22 -21.12
C LEU A 516 -18.68 -28.28 -22.14
N ASP A 517 -19.64 -28.91 -22.81
CA ASP A 517 -19.39 -29.95 -23.82
C ASP A 517 -18.65 -29.37 -25.03
N PHE A 518 -19.01 -28.14 -25.44
CA PHE A 518 -18.33 -27.41 -26.50
C PHE A 518 -16.85 -27.17 -26.21
N LEU A 519 -16.53 -26.67 -25.01
CA LEU A 519 -15.14 -26.43 -24.59
C LEU A 519 -14.34 -27.73 -24.43
N LYS A 520 -14.98 -28.80 -23.90
CA LYS A 520 -14.37 -30.13 -23.83
C LYS A 520 -13.99 -30.65 -25.22
N ALA A 521 -14.89 -30.53 -26.19
CA ALA A 521 -14.64 -30.98 -27.56
C ALA A 521 -13.45 -30.23 -28.19
N ILE A 522 -13.41 -28.90 -28.06
CA ILE A 522 -12.27 -28.08 -28.56
C ILE A 522 -10.95 -28.57 -27.95
N ASN A 523 -10.89 -28.72 -26.64
CA ASN A 523 -9.66 -29.11 -25.95
C ASN A 523 -9.23 -30.57 -26.18
N ASN A 524 -10.15 -31.42 -26.61
CA ASN A 524 -9.84 -32.78 -27.10
C ASN A 524 -9.30 -32.78 -28.54
N GLY A 525 -9.17 -31.60 -29.18
CA GLY A 525 -8.72 -31.46 -30.56
C GLY A 525 -9.84 -31.64 -31.59
N GLU A 526 -11.09 -31.74 -31.14
CA GLU A 526 -12.24 -31.76 -32.03
C GLU A 526 -12.50 -30.36 -32.59
N LYS A 527 -13.21 -30.28 -33.72
CA LYS A 527 -13.61 -29.02 -34.35
C LYS A 527 -15.14 -28.97 -34.46
N PRO A 528 -15.85 -28.68 -33.34
CA PRO A 528 -17.30 -28.46 -33.38
C PRO A 528 -17.65 -27.44 -34.47
N LYS A 529 -18.76 -27.67 -35.19
CA LYS A 529 -19.22 -26.71 -36.19
C LYS A 529 -19.76 -25.46 -35.50
N VAL A 530 -19.24 -24.30 -35.88
CA VAL A 530 -19.70 -22.98 -35.45
C VAL A 530 -20.02 -22.15 -36.69
N GLY A 531 -21.15 -21.46 -36.70
CA GLY A 531 -21.53 -20.58 -37.80
C GLY A 531 -20.81 -19.22 -37.77
N ASN A 532 -21.21 -18.30 -38.65
CA ASN A 532 -20.59 -16.97 -38.70
C ASN A 532 -21.05 -16.08 -37.54
N LYS A 533 -22.34 -16.16 -37.16
CA LYS A 533 -22.94 -15.43 -36.05
C LYS A 533 -23.24 -16.36 -34.88
N VAL A 534 -22.69 -16.07 -33.71
CA VAL A 534 -22.85 -16.89 -32.50
C VAL A 534 -23.47 -16.06 -31.39
N VAL A 535 -24.47 -16.63 -30.72
CA VAL A 535 -24.99 -16.07 -29.46
C VAL A 535 -24.65 -16.99 -28.31
N VAL A 536 -24.03 -16.44 -27.27
CA VAL A 536 -23.72 -17.15 -26.02
C VAL A 536 -24.68 -16.66 -24.93
N ILE A 537 -25.50 -17.57 -24.40
CA ILE A 537 -26.39 -17.29 -23.28
C ILE A 537 -25.62 -17.50 -21.97
N GLY A 538 -25.35 -16.41 -21.27
CA GLY A 538 -24.52 -16.30 -20.06
C GLY A 538 -23.34 -15.35 -20.28
N ALA A 539 -22.94 -14.63 -19.21
CA ALA A 539 -21.78 -13.73 -19.18
C ALA A 539 -20.89 -13.94 -17.94
N GLY A 540 -20.75 -15.18 -17.47
CA GLY A 540 -19.76 -15.58 -16.46
C GLY A 540 -18.40 -15.96 -17.08
N ASN A 541 -17.40 -16.29 -16.25
CA ASN A 541 -16.05 -16.66 -16.74
C ASN A 541 -16.08 -17.81 -17.76
N ALA A 542 -16.87 -18.85 -17.51
CA ALA A 542 -17.04 -19.97 -18.45
C ALA A 542 -17.70 -19.54 -19.77
N ALA A 543 -18.55 -18.50 -19.76
CA ALA A 543 -19.13 -17.96 -20.98
C ALA A 543 -18.10 -17.17 -21.79
N MET A 544 -17.19 -16.44 -21.12
CA MET A 544 -16.08 -15.77 -21.80
C MET A 544 -15.16 -16.80 -22.49
N ASP A 545 -14.88 -17.94 -21.85
CA ASP A 545 -14.14 -19.04 -22.47
C ASP A 545 -14.87 -19.60 -23.71
N VAL A 546 -16.19 -19.74 -23.66
CA VAL A 546 -17.01 -20.14 -24.82
C VAL A 546 -16.89 -19.12 -25.96
N VAL A 547 -16.87 -17.83 -25.64
CA VAL A 547 -16.69 -16.76 -26.64
C VAL A 547 -15.32 -16.88 -27.32
N ILE A 548 -14.24 -17.08 -26.55
CA ILE A 548 -12.89 -17.29 -27.08
C ILE A 548 -12.87 -18.52 -28.00
N GLY A 549 -13.43 -19.65 -27.53
CA GLY A 549 -13.51 -20.89 -28.31
C GLY A 549 -14.31 -20.74 -29.62
N ALA A 550 -15.39 -19.95 -29.61
CA ALA A 550 -16.17 -19.65 -30.82
C ALA A 550 -15.35 -18.87 -31.86
N TYR A 551 -14.59 -17.85 -31.43
CA TYR A 551 -13.68 -17.11 -32.32
C TYR A 551 -12.56 -18.00 -32.87
N GLN A 552 -11.96 -18.86 -32.05
CA GLN A 552 -10.93 -19.82 -32.47
C GLN A 552 -11.42 -20.78 -33.57
N LEU A 553 -12.72 -21.12 -33.55
CA LEU A 553 -13.36 -21.96 -34.56
C LEU A 553 -13.86 -21.19 -35.79
N GLY A 554 -13.61 -19.87 -35.87
CA GLY A 554 -13.88 -19.05 -37.05
C GLY A 554 -15.19 -18.27 -37.04
N ALA A 555 -15.85 -18.11 -35.88
CA ALA A 555 -16.97 -17.19 -35.75
C ALA A 555 -16.53 -15.75 -36.12
N LYS A 556 -17.41 -15.02 -36.83
CA LYS A 556 -17.15 -13.63 -37.25
C LYS A 556 -17.75 -12.62 -36.29
N GLU A 557 -18.91 -12.93 -35.73
CA GLU A 557 -19.63 -12.11 -34.77
C GLU A 557 -20.06 -12.98 -33.60
N VAL A 558 -19.64 -12.64 -32.37
CA VAL A 558 -20.06 -13.32 -31.16
C VAL A 558 -20.73 -12.32 -30.22
N THR A 559 -21.95 -12.61 -29.79
CA THR A 559 -22.70 -11.81 -28.82
C THR A 559 -22.99 -12.65 -27.58
N SER A 560 -22.46 -12.26 -26.42
CA SER A 560 -22.80 -12.84 -25.13
C SER A 560 -23.95 -12.03 -24.51
N ILE A 561 -24.95 -12.72 -23.96
CA ILE A 561 -26.12 -12.10 -23.34
C ILE A 561 -26.32 -12.63 -21.92
N ASP A 562 -26.78 -11.78 -21.00
CA ASP A 562 -27.10 -12.21 -19.64
C ASP A 562 -28.29 -11.40 -19.07
N ILE A 563 -29.04 -12.01 -18.13
CA ILE A 563 -30.16 -11.36 -17.44
C ILE A 563 -29.67 -10.34 -16.39
N GLN A 564 -28.42 -10.47 -15.95
CA GLN A 564 -27.81 -9.62 -14.93
C GLN A 564 -26.49 -9.03 -15.43
N LYS A 565 -25.90 -8.14 -14.64
CA LYS A 565 -24.56 -7.64 -14.91
C LYS A 565 -23.57 -8.81 -15.02
N PRO A 566 -22.66 -8.82 -16.01
CA PRO A 566 -21.68 -9.89 -16.20
C PRO A 566 -20.95 -10.26 -14.91
N ALA A 567 -20.93 -11.55 -14.62
CA ALA A 567 -20.27 -12.11 -13.43
C ALA A 567 -18.79 -12.47 -13.70
N ALA A 568 -18.35 -12.37 -14.96
CA ALA A 568 -16.95 -12.56 -15.34
C ALA A 568 -16.04 -11.47 -14.75
N PHE A 569 -14.77 -11.80 -14.54
CA PHE A 569 -13.79 -10.80 -14.12
C PHE A 569 -13.55 -9.77 -15.22
N GLN A 570 -13.27 -8.53 -14.82
CA GLN A 570 -13.08 -7.41 -15.73
C GLN A 570 -12.01 -7.68 -16.80
N GLN A 571 -10.92 -8.36 -16.43
CA GLN A 571 -9.86 -8.74 -17.36
C GLN A 571 -10.33 -9.70 -18.47
N GLU A 572 -11.24 -10.62 -18.13
CA GLU A 572 -11.80 -11.58 -19.09
C GLU A 572 -12.79 -10.89 -20.04
N ILE A 573 -13.58 -9.95 -19.51
CA ILE A 573 -14.48 -9.09 -20.30
C ILE A 573 -13.67 -8.27 -21.31
N GLU A 574 -12.63 -7.57 -20.84
CA GLU A 574 -11.76 -6.76 -21.70
C GLU A 574 -11.05 -7.59 -22.77
N HIS A 575 -10.71 -8.85 -22.46
CA HIS A 575 -10.08 -9.75 -23.41
C HIS A 575 -11.05 -10.11 -24.56
N VAL A 576 -12.28 -10.52 -24.26
CA VAL A 576 -13.25 -10.87 -25.32
C VAL A 576 -13.74 -9.66 -26.09
N GLU A 577 -13.86 -8.49 -25.46
CA GLU A 577 -14.20 -7.24 -26.14
C GLU A 577 -13.11 -6.84 -27.16
N LYS A 578 -11.83 -7.07 -26.85
CA LYS A 578 -10.72 -6.88 -27.79
C LYS A 578 -10.79 -7.84 -28.99
N LEU A 579 -11.37 -9.02 -28.83
CA LEU A 579 -11.66 -9.94 -29.94
C LEU A 579 -12.88 -9.50 -30.77
N GLY A 580 -13.60 -8.45 -30.35
CA GLY A 580 -14.77 -7.91 -31.02
C GLY A 580 -16.11 -8.44 -30.51
N ALA A 581 -16.12 -9.16 -29.37
CA ALA A 581 -17.34 -9.67 -28.78
C ALA A 581 -18.22 -8.52 -28.27
N LYS A 582 -19.55 -8.68 -28.37
CA LYS A 582 -20.52 -7.80 -27.72
C LYS A 582 -21.10 -8.48 -26.49
N ILE A 583 -21.16 -7.78 -25.36
CA ILE A 583 -21.82 -8.28 -24.15
C ILE A 583 -23.05 -7.42 -23.88
N LEU A 584 -24.24 -8.03 -23.90
CA LEU A 584 -25.52 -7.35 -23.71
C LEU A 584 -26.20 -7.81 -22.42
N TRP A 585 -26.64 -6.85 -21.61
CA TRP A 585 -27.42 -7.09 -20.40
C TRP A 585 -28.21 -5.83 -20.03
N PRO A 586 -29.37 -5.95 -19.35
CA PRO A 586 -30.08 -7.19 -19.09
C PRO A 586 -30.82 -7.68 -20.36
N CYS A 587 -30.69 -8.97 -20.70
CA CYS A 587 -31.35 -9.62 -21.81
C CYS A 587 -32.06 -10.90 -21.35
N PHE A 588 -33.37 -11.00 -21.60
CA PHE A 588 -34.18 -12.16 -21.22
C PHE A 588 -34.57 -12.96 -22.47
N THR A 589 -34.08 -14.20 -22.57
CA THR A 589 -34.46 -15.11 -23.65
C THR A 589 -35.93 -15.52 -23.54
N ASP A 590 -36.67 -15.40 -24.63
CA ASP A 590 -38.03 -15.93 -24.79
C ASP A 590 -38.01 -17.30 -25.45
N LYS A 591 -37.37 -17.39 -26.64
CA LYS A 591 -37.22 -18.64 -27.39
C LYS A 591 -36.02 -18.62 -28.33
N VAL A 592 -35.65 -19.80 -28.84
CA VAL A 592 -34.61 -19.96 -29.85
C VAL A 592 -35.23 -20.56 -31.12
N SER A 593 -35.04 -19.91 -32.27
CA SER A 593 -35.49 -20.41 -33.56
C SER A 593 -34.32 -20.56 -34.54
N GLU A 594 -34.60 -21.01 -35.76
CA GLU A 594 -33.58 -21.12 -36.83
C GLU A 594 -32.94 -19.78 -37.21
N LYS A 595 -33.58 -18.66 -36.88
CA LYS A 595 -33.04 -17.32 -37.14
C LYS A 595 -32.12 -16.83 -36.02
N GLY A 596 -32.14 -17.46 -34.84
CA GLY A 596 -31.36 -17.05 -33.67
C GLY A 596 -32.19 -16.94 -32.38
N VAL A 597 -31.79 -16.03 -31.49
CA VAL A 597 -32.38 -15.89 -30.14
C VAL A 597 -33.40 -14.76 -30.12
N HIS A 598 -34.65 -15.06 -29.74
CA HIS A 598 -35.71 -14.08 -29.53
C HIS A 598 -35.70 -13.66 -28.06
N LEU A 599 -35.62 -12.36 -27.81
CA LEU A 599 -35.71 -11.77 -26.48
C LEU A 599 -37.17 -11.41 -26.15
N LYS A 600 -37.48 -11.33 -24.85
CA LYS A 600 -38.83 -10.99 -24.36
C LYS A 600 -39.30 -9.57 -24.71
N ASP A 601 -38.37 -8.68 -25.05
CA ASP A 601 -38.68 -7.32 -25.51
C ASP A 601 -39.02 -7.24 -27.01
N GLY A 602 -39.03 -8.38 -27.71
CA GLY A 602 -39.29 -8.47 -29.15
C GLY A 602 -38.05 -8.38 -30.03
N THR A 603 -36.86 -8.18 -29.45
CA THR A 603 -35.59 -8.12 -30.20
C THR A 603 -35.19 -9.51 -30.69
N LEU A 604 -34.80 -9.62 -31.97
CA LEU A 604 -34.17 -10.81 -32.53
C LEU A 604 -32.65 -10.61 -32.62
N LEU A 605 -31.90 -11.48 -31.95
CA LEU A 605 -30.46 -11.61 -32.12
C LEU A 605 -30.19 -12.72 -33.14
N GLU A 606 -29.82 -12.33 -34.36
CA GLU A 606 -29.50 -13.28 -35.43
C GLU A 606 -28.30 -14.16 -35.06
N ALA A 607 -28.47 -15.47 -35.14
CA ALA A 607 -27.42 -16.43 -34.80
C ALA A 607 -27.54 -17.72 -35.62
N ASP A 608 -26.41 -18.17 -36.16
CA ASP A 608 -26.26 -19.49 -36.78
C ASP A 608 -26.02 -20.58 -35.72
N THR A 609 -25.49 -20.18 -34.56
CA THR A 609 -25.14 -21.08 -33.45
C THR A 609 -25.48 -20.42 -32.13
N VAL A 610 -26.16 -21.15 -31.25
CA VAL A 610 -26.51 -20.67 -29.91
C VAL A 610 -25.91 -21.61 -28.87
N ILE A 611 -25.10 -21.05 -27.98
CA ILE A 611 -24.39 -21.81 -26.94
C ILE A 611 -24.88 -21.33 -25.57
N ILE A 612 -25.23 -22.24 -24.67
CA ILE A 612 -25.66 -21.91 -23.30
C ILE A 612 -24.56 -22.22 -22.29
N SER A 613 -24.24 -21.24 -21.43
CA SER A 613 -23.20 -21.31 -20.40
C SER A 613 -23.64 -20.54 -19.14
N VAL A 614 -24.73 -21.00 -18.52
CA VAL A 614 -25.36 -20.36 -17.34
C VAL A 614 -25.10 -21.09 -16.01
N GLY A 615 -24.16 -22.04 -16.01
CA GLY A 615 -23.75 -22.81 -14.84
C GLY A 615 -23.94 -24.32 -15.00
N ASP A 616 -23.31 -25.07 -14.09
CA ASP A 616 -23.32 -26.54 -14.06
C ASP A 616 -23.83 -27.04 -12.69
N ARG A 617 -24.32 -28.28 -12.66
CA ARG A 617 -24.68 -29.02 -11.44
C ARG A 617 -23.80 -30.26 -11.27
N PRO A 618 -23.53 -30.70 -10.03
CA PRO A 618 -22.86 -31.96 -9.80
C PRO A 618 -23.74 -33.16 -10.18
N ASP A 619 -23.09 -34.22 -10.63
CA ASP A 619 -23.74 -35.51 -10.81
C ASP A 619 -23.42 -36.42 -9.62
N LEU A 620 -24.36 -36.51 -8.69
CA LEU A 620 -24.21 -37.33 -7.48
C LEU A 620 -25.15 -38.55 -7.48
N ALA A 621 -25.66 -38.96 -8.65
CA ALA A 621 -26.62 -40.05 -8.76
C ALA A 621 -26.10 -41.43 -8.28
N PHE A 622 -24.77 -41.57 -8.14
CA PHE A 622 -24.13 -42.77 -7.59
C PHE A 622 -24.16 -42.82 -6.05
N LEU A 623 -24.50 -41.72 -5.37
CA LEU A 623 -24.74 -41.71 -3.92
C LEU A 623 -26.18 -42.14 -3.63
N SER A 624 -26.41 -42.85 -2.53
CA SER A 624 -27.77 -43.17 -2.08
C SER A 624 -28.51 -41.91 -1.61
N THR A 625 -29.83 -41.99 -1.49
CA THR A 625 -30.67 -40.85 -1.04
C THR A 625 -30.32 -40.37 0.37
N GLU A 626 -29.64 -41.19 1.17
CA GLU A 626 -29.20 -40.88 2.54
C GLU A 626 -28.21 -39.71 2.57
N TYR A 627 -27.40 -39.59 1.51
CA TYR A 627 -26.42 -38.54 1.30
C TYR A 627 -27.03 -37.21 0.83
N MET A 628 -28.33 -37.17 0.53
CA MET A 628 -28.99 -36.01 -0.08
C MET A 628 -29.94 -35.31 0.87
N ASP A 629 -30.02 -33.99 0.75
CA ASP A 629 -31.06 -33.18 1.39
C ASP A 629 -32.35 -33.18 0.55
N GLU A 630 -33.40 -32.55 1.07
CA GLU A 630 -34.69 -32.41 0.37
C GLU A 630 -34.60 -31.67 -0.97
N THR A 631 -33.50 -30.95 -1.24
CA THR A 631 -33.25 -30.23 -2.49
C THR A 631 -32.37 -31.01 -3.48
N GLY A 632 -31.94 -32.22 -3.11
CA GLY A 632 -31.05 -33.06 -3.91
C GLY A 632 -29.59 -32.61 -3.88
N ARG A 633 -29.17 -31.83 -2.87
CA ARG A 633 -27.77 -31.48 -2.61
C ARG A 633 -27.18 -32.42 -1.57
N ALA A 634 -25.85 -32.53 -1.56
CA ALA A 634 -25.16 -33.35 -0.58
C ALA A 634 -25.36 -32.82 0.86
N ARG A 635 -25.75 -33.72 1.78
CA ARG A 635 -25.83 -33.46 3.23
C ARG A 635 -24.45 -33.56 3.85
N ILE A 636 -23.90 -32.40 4.18
CA ILE A 636 -22.57 -32.26 4.76
C ILE A 636 -22.60 -31.26 5.93
N ASN A 637 -21.69 -31.45 6.88
CA ASN A 637 -21.43 -30.47 7.92
C ASN A 637 -20.46 -29.37 7.44
N GLU A 638 -20.11 -28.45 8.33
CA GLU A 638 -19.20 -27.32 8.06
C GLU A 638 -17.78 -27.74 7.60
N PHE A 639 -17.36 -28.97 7.91
CA PHE A 639 -16.06 -29.53 7.53
C PHE A 639 -16.08 -30.23 6.16
N MET A 640 -17.20 -30.15 5.43
CA MET A 640 -17.47 -30.88 4.20
C MET A 640 -17.52 -32.41 4.39
N GLN A 641 -17.70 -32.87 5.63
CA GLN A 641 -17.89 -34.28 5.95
C GLN A 641 -19.38 -34.63 5.82
N SER A 642 -19.67 -35.79 5.25
CA SER A 642 -21.05 -36.25 5.09
C SER A 642 -21.69 -36.57 6.44
N GLU A 643 -22.96 -36.17 6.59
CA GLU A 643 -23.77 -36.54 7.75
C GLU A 643 -24.21 -38.02 7.72
N ALA A 644 -24.19 -38.65 6.55
CA ALA A 644 -24.58 -40.05 6.38
C ALA A 644 -23.44 -41.01 6.75
N ASN A 645 -22.20 -40.62 6.50
CA ASN A 645 -21.02 -41.42 6.79
C ASN A 645 -19.81 -40.52 7.08
N GLU A 646 -19.27 -40.63 8.29
CA GLU A 646 -18.12 -39.83 8.75
C GLU A 646 -16.85 -40.04 7.89
N LYS A 647 -16.74 -41.17 7.19
CA LYS A 647 -15.60 -41.46 6.30
C LYS A 647 -15.65 -40.69 4.98
N VAL A 648 -16.79 -40.11 4.63
CA VAL A 648 -17.03 -39.51 3.31
C VAL A 648 -16.95 -37.99 3.40
N PHE A 649 -16.13 -37.38 2.54
CA PHE A 649 -15.98 -35.93 2.43
C PHE A 649 -16.29 -35.47 1.01
N ILE A 650 -16.96 -34.34 0.85
CA ILE A 650 -17.44 -33.85 -0.45
C ILE A 650 -16.98 -32.39 -0.63
N PRO A 651 -15.85 -32.11 -1.32
CA PRO A 651 -15.33 -30.75 -1.50
C PRO A 651 -15.62 -30.13 -2.87
N GLY A 652 -15.38 -28.81 -2.99
CA GLY A 652 -15.31 -28.07 -4.25
C GLY A 652 -16.66 -27.88 -4.93
N ASP A 653 -16.65 -27.85 -6.27
CA ASP A 653 -17.85 -27.60 -7.09
C ASP A 653 -18.97 -28.63 -6.88
N ALA A 654 -18.70 -29.77 -6.24
CA ALA A 654 -19.72 -30.73 -5.83
C ALA A 654 -20.66 -30.19 -4.74
N VAL A 655 -20.19 -29.21 -3.97
CA VAL A 655 -20.95 -28.51 -2.92
C VAL A 655 -21.40 -27.15 -3.42
N LYS A 656 -20.44 -26.36 -3.91
CA LYS A 656 -20.67 -24.96 -4.30
C LYS A 656 -19.69 -24.57 -5.39
N LEU A 657 -20.23 -24.06 -6.50
CA LEU A 657 -19.43 -23.50 -7.58
C LEU A 657 -18.55 -22.36 -7.07
N GLY A 658 -17.27 -22.36 -7.46
CA GLY A 658 -16.33 -21.33 -7.07
C GLY A 658 -15.13 -21.20 -8.02
N LEU A 659 -14.08 -20.50 -7.55
CA LEU A 659 -12.82 -20.41 -8.28
C LEU A 659 -12.02 -21.72 -8.10
N PHE A 660 -11.07 -21.98 -9.00
CA PHE A 660 -10.12 -23.09 -8.81
C PHE A 660 -9.41 -23.04 -7.45
N THR A 661 -9.10 -21.83 -6.98
CA THR A 661 -8.49 -21.63 -5.65
C THR A 661 -9.43 -22.02 -4.51
N ASN A 662 -10.76 -21.90 -4.65
CA ASN A 662 -11.72 -22.41 -3.66
C ASN A 662 -11.69 -23.93 -3.66
N ALA A 663 -11.76 -24.56 -4.83
CA ALA A 663 -11.71 -26.02 -4.95
C ALA A 663 -10.41 -26.61 -4.35
N ILE A 664 -9.25 -26.00 -4.62
CA ILE A 664 -7.97 -26.42 -4.03
C ILE A 664 -7.97 -26.24 -2.50
N ALA A 665 -8.52 -25.12 -2.01
CA ALA A 665 -8.65 -24.86 -0.58
C ALA A 665 -9.51 -25.93 0.10
N ASP A 666 -10.67 -26.27 -0.48
CA ASP A 666 -11.57 -27.30 0.03
C ASP A 666 -10.88 -28.67 0.06
N GLY A 667 -10.21 -29.04 -1.04
CA GLY A 667 -9.42 -30.28 -1.10
C GLY A 667 -8.34 -30.35 -0.02
N ARG A 668 -7.62 -29.24 0.22
CA ARG A 668 -6.62 -29.14 1.30
C ARG A 668 -7.26 -29.28 2.69
N LYS A 669 -8.36 -28.58 2.96
CA LYS A 669 -9.07 -28.66 4.24
C LYS A 669 -9.59 -30.07 4.51
N VAL A 670 -10.21 -30.71 3.51
CA VAL A 670 -10.65 -32.10 3.59
C VAL A 670 -9.48 -33.05 3.87
N ALA A 671 -8.35 -32.90 3.19
CA ALA A 671 -7.17 -33.72 3.46
C ALA A 671 -6.68 -33.60 4.92
N LEU A 672 -6.61 -32.37 5.45
CA LEU A 672 -6.22 -32.13 6.83
C LEU A 672 -7.26 -32.66 7.83
N ASN A 673 -8.56 -32.56 7.52
CA ASN A 673 -9.62 -33.10 8.36
C ASN A 673 -9.68 -34.63 8.35
N ILE A 674 -9.36 -35.27 7.23
CA ILE A 674 -9.18 -36.72 7.16
C ILE A 674 -8.00 -37.15 8.04
N ASP A 675 -6.87 -36.44 8.00
CA ASP A 675 -5.72 -36.71 8.87
C ASP A 675 -6.09 -36.58 10.36
N ARG A 676 -6.83 -35.52 10.72
CA ARG A 676 -7.35 -35.31 12.09
C ARG A 676 -8.29 -36.42 12.50
N MET A 677 -9.28 -36.77 11.66
CA MET A 677 -10.23 -37.85 11.92
C MET A 677 -9.51 -39.20 12.14
N LEU A 678 -8.59 -39.57 11.24
CA LEU A 678 -7.85 -40.83 11.34
C LEU A 678 -6.86 -40.84 12.52
N SER A 679 -6.46 -39.67 13.00
CA SER A 679 -5.66 -39.47 14.21
C SER A 679 -6.50 -39.26 15.47
N VAL A 680 -7.83 -39.38 15.39
CA VAL A 680 -8.78 -39.20 16.51
C VAL A 680 -8.68 -37.80 17.14
N LEU A 681 -8.47 -36.78 16.30
CA LEU A 681 -8.49 -35.37 16.66
C LEU A 681 -9.81 -34.73 16.18
N PRO A 682 -10.36 -33.73 16.91
CA PRO A 682 -11.56 -33.00 16.47
C PRO A 682 -11.33 -32.33 15.11
N LEU A 683 -12.34 -32.24 14.25
CA LEU A 683 -12.22 -31.54 12.97
C LEU A 683 -12.04 -30.03 13.14
N ASP A 684 -11.53 -29.35 12.11
CA ASP A 684 -11.25 -27.91 12.12
C ASP A 684 -11.70 -27.25 10.81
N ASN A 685 -12.22 -26.03 10.90
CA ASN A 685 -12.60 -25.21 9.75
C ASN A 685 -11.40 -24.47 9.13
N PHE A 686 -10.25 -24.47 9.82
CA PHE A 686 -9.03 -23.77 9.46
C PHE A 686 -9.30 -22.29 9.16
N GLU A 687 -9.94 -21.63 10.12
CA GLU A 687 -10.24 -20.20 10.01
C GLU A 687 -8.95 -19.39 9.91
N LYS A 688 -8.97 -18.38 9.03
CA LYS A 688 -7.82 -17.50 8.86
C LYS A 688 -7.80 -16.49 10.00
N ALA A 689 -6.60 -16.14 10.46
CA ALA A 689 -6.43 -15.00 11.34
C ALA A 689 -7.04 -13.74 10.71
N PRO A 690 -7.58 -12.81 11.51
CA PRO A 690 -8.16 -11.57 10.99
C PRO A 690 -7.14 -10.83 10.12
N MET A 691 -7.63 -10.19 9.06
CA MET A 691 -6.77 -9.37 8.21
C MET A 691 -6.17 -8.22 9.01
N ILE A 692 -4.88 -7.95 8.83
CA ILE A 692 -4.25 -6.81 9.48
C ILE A 692 -4.91 -5.49 9.04
N PRO A 693 -5.35 -4.63 9.98
CA PRO A 693 -5.85 -3.31 9.65
C PRO A 693 -4.80 -2.48 8.89
N LYS A 694 -5.24 -1.78 7.83
CA LYS A 694 -4.35 -1.06 6.92
C LYS A 694 -3.50 0.00 7.63
N ASP A 695 -4.07 0.71 8.60
CA ASP A 695 -3.45 1.78 9.40
C ASP A 695 -2.31 1.28 10.33
N ARG A 696 -2.25 -0.04 10.58
CA ARG A 696 -1.14 -0.66 11.31
C ARG A 696 0.11 -0.86 10.45
N VAL A 697 -0.03 -0.90 9.13
CA VAL A 697 1.10 -1.04 8.21
C VAL A 697 1.55 0.35 7.76
N LYS A 698 2.81 0.71 8.01
CA LYS A 698 3.33 2.06 7.78
C LYS A 698 3.89 2.20 6.37
N THR A 699 3.30 3.07 5.57
CA THR A 699 3.68 3.30 4.17
C THR A 699 4.91 4.19 4.04
N GLU A 700 5.20 5.00 5.07
CA GLU A 700 6.26 6.02 5.11
C GLU A 700 7.67 5.43 4.96
N PHE A 701 7.84 4.14 5.23
CA PHE A 701 9.11 3.43 5.11
C PHE A 701 9.42 2.95 3.68
N TYR A 702 8.51 3.13 2.73
CA TYR A 702 8.61 2.54 1.40
C TYR A 702 8.62 3.61 0.31
N GLN A 703 9.66 3.61 -0.52
CA GLN A 703 9.73 4.50 -1.67
C GLN A 703 8.84 3.99 -2.83
N PRO A 704 8.08 4.88 -3.48
CA PRO A 704 7.31 4.53 -4.67
C PRO A 704 8.25 4.29 -5.85
N ILE A 705 7.97 3.26 -6.63
CA ILE A 705 8.73 2.89 -7.83
C ILE A 705 7.81 2.99 -9.05
N HIS A 706 8.32 3.59 -10.13
CA HIS A 706 7.55 3.73 -11.37
C HIS A 706 7.14 2.36 -11.94
N PRO A 707 5.87 2.15 -12.40
CA PRO A 707 5.39 0.85 -12.86
C PRO A 707 6.24 0.17 -13.94
N GLN A 708 6.80 0.94 -14.88
CA GLN A 708 7.69 0.40 -15.93
C GLN A 708 9.04 -0.09 -15.40
N SER A 709 9.48 0.41 -14.24
CA SER A 709 10.69 -0.09 -13.59
C SER A 709 10.39 -1.39 -12.88
N VAL A 710 9.24 -1.47 -12.20
CA VAL A 710 8.77 -2.71 -11.56
C VAL A 710 8.56 -3.82 -12.58
N SER A 711 8.01 -3.53 -13.77
CA SER A 711 7.82 -4.56 -14.79
C SER A 711 9.12 -5.20 -15.27
N LYS A 712 10.21 -4.43 -15.34
CA LYS A 712 11.57 -4.89 -15.72
C LYS A 712 12.36 -5.51 -14.57
N MET A 713 11.88 -5.37 -13.33
CA MET A 713 12.50 -5.90 -12.12
C MET A 713 12.35 -7.43 -12.08
N ASP A 714 13.40 -8.14 -11.67
CA ASP A 714 13.32 -9.58 -11.42
C ASP A 714 12.35 -9.86 -10.26
N THR A 715 11.56 -10.92 -10.38
CA THR A 715 10.48 -11.22 -9.42
C THR A 715 11.02 -11.43 -8.00
N GLU A 716 12.24 -11.94 -7.84
CA GLU A 716 12.87 -12.18 -6.54
C GLU A 716 13.16 -10.88 -5.78
N GLU A 717 13.36 -9.76 -6.48
CA GLU A 717 13.60 -8.45 -5.88
C GLU A 717 12.35 -7.88 -5.18
N GLU A 718 11.18 -8.53 -5.31
CA GLU A 718 9.99 -8.21 -4.51
C GLU A 718 10.26 -8.33 -3.00
N ALA A 719 11.31 -9.07 -2.59
CA ALA A 719 11.86 -9.06 -1.23
C ALA A 719 12.10 -7.64 -0.66
N ASN A 720 12.52 -6.72 -1.53
CA ASN A 720 12.84 -5.33 -1.21
C ASN A 720 11.59 -4.43 -1.22
N ARG A 721 10.56 -4.77 -1.98
CA ARG A 721 9.34 -3.96 -2.13
C ARG A 721 8.19 -4.37 -1.21
N CYS A 722 8.02 -5.67 -0.95
CA CYS A 722 6.89 -6.18 -0.18
C CYS A 722 6.82 -5.55 1.22
N MET A 723 5.64 -5.09 1.65
CA MET A 723 5.49 -4.44 2.95
C MET A 723 5.48 -5.40 4.15
N SER A 724 5.47 -6.72 3.90
CA SER A 724 5.44 -7.76 4.93
C SER A 724 4.31 -7.55 5.96
N CYS A 725 3.11 -7.23 5.47
CA CYS A 725 1.96 -6.88 6.31
C CYS A 725 1.68 -7.97 7.36
N GLY A 726 1.71 -7.63 8.65
CA GLY A 726 1.49 -8.58 9.75
C GLY A 726 2.61 -9.58 10.00
N PHE A 727 3.74 -9.49 9.29
CA PHE A 727 4.88 -10.40 9.42
C PHE A 727 6.20 -9.63 9.60
N CYS A 728 6.93 -9.92 10.67
CA CYS A 728 8.13 -9.20 11.06
C CYS A 728 9.24 -9.38 10.01
N ARG A 729 9.88 -8.26 9.61
CA ARG A 729 11.01 -8.25 8.66
C ARG A 729 12.39 -8.39 9.31
N ASP A 730 12.44 -8.58 10.63
CA ASP A 730 13.68 -8.59 11.42
C ASP A 730 14.58 -7.35 11.24
N CYS A 731 13.97 -6.18 10.96
CA CYS A 731 14.71 -4.95 10.65
C CYS A 731 15.41 -4.29 11.85
N LYS A 732 15.26 -4.83 13.07
CA LYS A 732 15.80 -4.32 14.35
C LYS A 732 15.36 -2.91 14.76
N PHE A 733 14.60 -2.20 13.93
CA PHE A 733 14.22 -0.81 14.19
C PHE A 733 13.53 -0.60 15.53
N CYS A 734 12.63 -1.50 15.95
CA CYS A 734 11.98 -1.43 17.26
C CYS A 734 12.93 -1.62 18.46
N GLN A 735 14.05 -2.31 18.27
CA GLN A 735 15.11 -2.45 19.27
C GLN A 735 15.93 -1.16 19.33
N ASP A 736 16.33 -0.64 18.18
CA ASP A 736 17.22 0.53 18.08
C ASP A 736 16.56 1.83 18.58
N VAL A 737 15.26 1.99 18.39
CA VAL A 737 14.51 3.20 18.79
C VAL A 737 13.92 3.13 20.21
N CYS A 738 14.07 1.99 20.91
CA CYS A 738 13.52 1.85 22.25
C CYS A 738 14.33 2.70 23.24
N PRO A 739 13.73 3.74 23.85
CA PRO A 739 14.48 4.67 24.73
C PRO A 739 15.09 3.97 25.94
N GLU A 740 14.35 2.99 26.49
CA GLU A 740 14.76 2.22 27.68
C GLU A 740 15.55 0.96 27.36
N GLN A 741 15.84 0.71 26.08
CA GLN A 741 16.47 -0.55 25.61
C GLN A 741 15.75 -1.81 26.15
N ALA A 742 14.42 -1.72 26.27
CA ALA A 742 13.58 -2.79 26.81
C ALA A 742 13.31 -3.89 25.77
N ILE A 743 13.49 -3.62 24.48
CA ILE A 743 13.23 -4.58 23.41
C ILE A 743 14.50 -5.39 23.10
N THR A 744 14.40 -6.72 23.18
CA THR A 744 15.51 -7.65 22.85
C THR A 744 15.06 -8.65 21.80
N ARG A 745 15.87 -8.84 20.75
CA ARG A 745 15.70 -9.95 19.81
C ARG A 745 16.22 -11.24 20.43
N ARG A 746 15.38 -12.28 20.49
CA ARG A 746 15.74 -13.62 20.94
C ARG A 746 15.65 -14.57 19.76
N GLU A 747 16.67 -15.40 19.57
CA GLU A 747 16.73 -16.40 18.51
C GLU A 747 16.70 -17.79 19.13
N TYR A 748 15.92 -18.68 18.53
CA TYR A 748 15.71 -20.05 18.97
C TYR A 748 16.57 -21.04 18.14
N PRO A 749 16.81 -22.28 18.62
CA PRO A 749 17.65 -23.25 17.93
C PRO A 749 17.20 -23.61 16.50
N ASP A 750 15.92 -23.44 16.18
CA ASP A 750 15.34 -23.67 14.85
C ASP A 750 15.47 -22.46 13.91
N LYS A 751 16.24 -21.44 14.31
CA LYS A 751 16.42 -20.13 13.64
C LYS A 751 15.17 -19.25 13.61
N SER A 752 14.08 -19.65 14.26
CA SER A 752 12.98 -18.72 14.53
C SER A 752 13.44 -17.66 15.54
N PHE A 753 12.78 -16.51 15.53
CA PHE A 753 13.11 -15.42 16.44
C PHE A 753 11.85 -14.73 16.94
N GLU A 754 11.98 -14.08 18.09
CA GLU A 754 10.99 -13.16 18.65
C GLU A 754 11.64 -11.85 19.06
N TYR A 755 10.85 -10.78 19.10
CA TYR A 755 11.24 -9.58 19.83
C TYR A 755 10.47 -9.54 21.13
N TYR A 756 11.20 -9.54 22.24
CA TYR A 756 10.66 -9.53 23.58
C TYR A 756 10.77 -8.13 24.19
N SER A 757 9.71 -7.67 24.87
CA SER A 757 9.73 -6.44 25.65
C SER A 757 9.87 -6.74 27.13
N ASP A 758 11.02 -6.40 27.71
CA ASP A 758 11.33 -6.57 29.13
C ASP A 758 10.38 -5.73 30.02
N PRO A 759 9.53 -6.35 30.87
CA PRO A 759 8.64 -5.64 31.76
C PRO A 759 9.34 -4.72 32.76
N GLU A 760 10.54 -5.06 33.20
CA GLU A 760 11.29 -4.28 34.21
C GLU A 760 11.80 -2.95 33.64
N LYS A 761 12.01 -2.89 32.32
CA LYS A 761 12.51 -1.71 31.61
C LYS A 761 11.42 -0.97 30.81
N CYS A 762 10.41 -1.68 30.34
CA CYS A 762 9.46 -1.12 29.39
C CYS A 762 8.42 -0.24 30.09
N ILE A 763 8.45 1.04 29.71
CA ILE A 763 7.56 2.10 30.20
C ILE A 763 6.23 2.24 29.43
N GLY A 764 5.92 1.34 28.50
CA GLY A 764 4.64 1.36 27.78
C GLY A 764 4.45 2.53 26.79
N CYS A 765 5.52 3.23 26.39
CA CYS A 765 5.41 4.42 25.52
C CYS A 765 4.81 4.12 24.13
N GLY A 766 4.96 2.89 23.63
CA GLY A 766 4.40 2.43 22.36
C GLY A 766 5.17 2.84 21.10
N ILE A 767 6.38 3.39 21.25
CA ILE A 767 7.24 3.75 20.11
C ILE A 767 7.48 2.53 19.20
N CYS A 768 7.77 1.36 19.77
CA CYS A 768 7.96 0.12 19.00
C CYS A 768 6.76 -0.23 18.10
N ALA A 769 5.53 0.06 18.54
CA ALA A 769 4.31 -0.10 17.75
C ALA A 769 4.15 1.00 16.70
N GLY A 770 4.45 2.25 17.06
CA GLY A 770 4.37 3.39 16.14
C GLY A 770 5.36 3.29 14.97
N VAL A 771 6.56 2.77 15.22
CA VAL A 771 7.64 2.67 14.23
C VAL A 771 7.65 1.36 13.44
N CYS A 772 6.81 0.38 13.79
CA CYS A 772 6.85 -0.92 13.14
C CYS A 772 6.30 -0.83 11.71
N PRO A 773 7.10 -1.07 10.66
CA PRO A 773 6.61 -0.97 9.28
C PRO A 773 5.55 -2.02 8.95
N CYS A 774 5.59 -3.17 9.63
CA CYS A 774 4.76 -4.34 9.37
C CYS A 774 3.51 -4.43 10.26
N GLY A 775 3.41 -3.58 11.30
CA GLY A 775 2.30 -3.58 12.24
C GLY A 775 2.25 -4.76 13.21
N VAL A 776 3.37 -5.44 13.50
CA VAL A 776 3.38 -6.66 14.35
C VAL A 776 3.27 -6.39 15.85
N TRP A 777 3.63 -5.20 16.31
CA TRP A 777 3.53 -4.82 17.72
C TRP A 777 2.12 -4.33 18.05
N THR A 778 1.52 -4.88 19.09
CA THR A 778 0.21 -4.47 19.63
C THR A 778 0.40 -3.85 21.00
N MET A 779 -0.17 -2.67 21.24
CA MET A 779 -0.27 -2.12 22.59
C MET A 779 -1.49 -2.72 23.27
N LEU A 780 -1.28 -3.31 24.44
CA LEU A 780 -2.32 -3.85 25.29
C LEU A 780 -2.41 -3.03 26.56
N ASP A 781 -3.63 -2.85 27.06
CA ASP A 781 -3.83 -2.19 28.34
C ASP A 781 -3.46 -3.14 29.48
N ASN A 782 -2.87 -2.58 30.53
CA ASN A 782 -2.47 -3.29 31.73
C ASN A 782 -3.55 -3.16 32.83
N LEU A 783 -4.81 -3.37 32.44
CA LEU A 783 -5.98 -3.08 33.29
C LEU A 783 -6.27 -4.19 34.31
N SER A 784 -5.91 -5.44 34.01
CA SER A 784 -6.16 -6.58 34.92
C SER A 784 -5.42 -6.46 36.25
N THR A 785 -4.33 -5.69 36.30
CA THR A 785 -3.59 -5.39 37.54
C THR A 785 -4.27 -4.36 38.44
N TYR A 786 -5.28 -3.63 37.96
CA TYR A 786 -6.02 -2.63 38.75
C TYR A 786 -7.33 -3.18 39.33
N GLU A 787 -7.87 -4.27 38.77
CA GLU A 787 -9.11 -4.90 39.27
C GLU A 787 -8.86 -5.85 40.47
N GLU A 788 -7.60 -6.26 40.70
CA GLU A 788 -7.20 -7.14 41.82
C GLU A 788 -6.61 -6.38 43.03
N ALA A 789 -6.52 -5.04 42.98
CA ALA A 789 -5.91 -4.20 44.02
C ALA A 789 -6.92 -3.55 44.97
#